data_AF-A0A960XLF6-F1
#
_entry.id   AF-A0A960XLF6-F1
#
_cell.length_a   1.000
_cell.length_b   1.000
_cell.length_c   1.000
_cell.angle_alpha   90.00
_cell.angle_beta   90.00
_cell.angle_gamma   90.00
#
_symmetry.space_group_name_H-M   'P 1'
#
loop_
_entity.id
_entity.type
_entity.pdbx_description
1 polymer ?
#
loop_
_entity_poly.entity_id
_entity_poly.type
_entity_poly.pdbx_seq_one_letter_code
_entity_poly.pdbx_strand_id
1 'polypeptide(L)'
;EIAAPGTRPATLFLNRRVLVTLPGTHFTQALDFREHLDAARRRLGEEPWTDKEWAVEEAGAVALYYRGGCLELPTTRALLPQVLQADSILQQHFPKNRIRFLSVSNPAFLDAIRRQGGLWRVTPRPRRKQEMIEHIGRSRNAIGLEAVYLYNPHLGTRFLTCGSFVALADLPDDALAQQLEEVRSYLGRLNRQGEPELTLWPGPADETRRLILETIWLELDPVNLRAAHERVGGVFAAETPLPLRRDDSGEQSWVSGLFCSLVREPEAAVAQPHEEELGPEFIYQVRWLPGATFRRGECVLDSILDAHDNPEVAELRDEVAIKVIKNVAREYGDLEYINIGRIANRLRSDSPAPGRREVFLLDFKRTGAVRPDLRVIRFQKYDIRYHLREGAEIVNAILWAENYAEYIFDRRLGCRQLGMNLPWQFTRQHIPEDRPVEHRGQDRRQVWATYFERDFIRGTPSPELAESHFSRWAYAEAVARLLGAAAAVNLIVGRVIEEGEKISFDQGNEVLIGPDADSPPDELVFCHHEGSFGDYRTPLKEFADQYAEPVNRRAHLVVPQQRRFAEAYLAAFQGRFAEIQQEYRDDRGSFNRLFASLGRDPNGSFGKRWDEVLKRLDQSDPGEITRAIRRHIRVFTQPADESEGNPDAVPEVHLSSTG
;
A
#
# COMPACT_ATOMS: atom_id res chain seq x y z
N GLU A 1 11.47 -36.35 -3.32
CA GLU A 1 11.69 -35.43 -2.19
C GLU A 1 10.40 -34.64 -2.00
N ILE A 2 9.69 -34.86 -0.89
CA ILE A 2 8.46 -34.12 -0.56
C ILE A 2 8.89 -32.67 -0.32
N ALA A 3 8.42 -31.75 -1.17
CA ALA A 3 8.71 -30.33 -1.01
C ALA A 3 8.29 -29.90 0.40
N ALA A 4 9.25 -29.45 1.21
CA ALA A 4 9.00 -29.02 2.57
C ALA A 4 7.86 -27.97 2.57
N PRO A 5 6.85 -28.08 3.46
CA PRO A 5 5.76 -27.12 3.52
C PRO A 5 6.32 -25.71 3.73
N GLY A 6 5.84 -24.75 2.93
CA GLY A 6 6.32 -23.37 2.90
C GLY A 6 5.99 -22.58 4.18
N THR A 7 4.91 -22.97 4.88
CA THR A 7 4.53 -22.46 6.19
C THR A 7 4.42 -23.61 7.19
N ARG A 8 5.00 -23.46 8.39
CA ARG A 8 4.89 -24.43 9.49
C ARG A 8 4.46 -23.74 10.79
N PRO A 9 3.42 -24.21 11.49
CA PRO A 9 3.08 -23.66 12.80
C PRO A 9 4.14 -24.03 13.84
N ALA A 10 4.34 -23.16 14.82
CA ALA A 10 5.13 -23.41 16.02
C ALA A 10 4.45 -22.75 17.23
N THR A 11 4.61 -23.32 18.42
CA THR A 11 3.95 -22.80 19.63
C THR A 11 5.00 -22.54 20.70
N LEU A 12 5.07 -21.29 21.19
CA LEU A 12 5.97 -20.88 22.26
C LEU A 12 5.21 -20.82 23.58
N PHE A 13 5.64 -21.60 24.56
CA PHE A 13 5.11 -21.57 25.91
C PHE A 13 5.95 -20.61 26.76
N LEU A 14 5.39 -19.45 27.11
CA LEU A 14 6.12 -18.33 27.73
C LEU A 14 6.65 -18.67 29.14
N ASN A 15 5.86 -19.39 29.94
CA ASN A 15 6.21 -19.74 31.32
C ASN A 15 7.47 -20.58 31.41
N ARG A 16 7.63 -21.52 30.47
CA ARG A 16 8.76 -22.46 30.41
C ARG A 16 9.83 -22.09 29.37
N ARG A 17 9.56 -21.09 28.52
CA ARG A 17 10.42 -20.67 27.40
C ARG A 17 10.73 -21.82 26.43
N VAL A 18 9.73 -22.67 26.15
CA VAL A 18 9.87 -23.83 25.24
C VAL A 18 9.14 -23.55 23.94
N LEU A 19 9.84 -23.74 22.81
CA LEU A 19 9.29 -23.64 21.47
C LEU A 19 9.04 -25.04 20.89
N VAL A 20 7.78 -25.35 20.61
CA VAL A 20 7.36 -26.61 19.99
C VAL A 20 7.22 -26.41 18.48
N THR A 21 7.86 -27.28 17.70
CA THR A 21 7.93 -27.20 16.22
C THR A 21 7.51 -28.50 15.52
N LEU A 22 6.83 -29.38 16.25
CA LEU A 22 6.31 -30.65 15.71
C LEU A 22 5.28 -30.39 14.59
N PRO A 23 5.18 -31.27 13.58
CA PRO A 23 4.13 -31.18 12.56
C PRO A 23 2.72 -31.17 13.18
N GLY A 24 1.72 -30.62 12.47
CA GLY A 24 0.34 -30.53 12.95
C GLY A 24 -0.17 -29.10 13.12
N THR A 25 -1.10 -28.90 14.04
CA THR A 25 -1.69 -27.59 14.37
C THR A 25 -1.17 -27.08 15.72
N HIS A 26 -1.43 -25.82 16.08
CA HIS A 26 -1.10 -25.32 17.42
C HIS A 26 -1.79 -26.13 18.54
N PHE A 27 -2.97 -26.68 18.26
CA PHE A 27 -3.68 -27.53 19.19
C PHE A 27 -2.96 -28.86 19.40
N THR A 28 -2.56 -29.55 18.32
CA THR A 28 -1.84 -30.83 18.44
C THR A 28 -0.47 -30.63 19.10
N GLN A 29 0.25 -29.56 18.75
CA GLN A 29 1.51 -29.20 19.42
C GLN A 29 1.34 -28.98 20.93
N ALA A 30 0.20 -28.42 21.36
CA ALA A 30 -0.08 -28.24 22.78
C ALA A 30 -0.35 -29.58 23.47
N LEU A 31 -1.08 -30.50 22.82
CA LEU A 31 -1.26 -31.87 23.33
C LEU A 31 0.08 -32.61 23.45
N ASP A 32 0.90 -32.57 22.41
CA ASP A 32 2.23 -33.22 22.41
C ASP A 32 3.11 -32.68 23.54
N PHE A 33 3.04 -31.37 23.80
CA PHE A 33 3.78 -30.76 24.90
C PHE A 33 3.25 -31.18 26.27
N ARG A 34 1.92 -31.27 26.44
CA ARG A 34 1.31 -31.79 27.67
C ARG A 34 1.76 -33.22 27.93
N GLU A 35 1.69 -34.09 26.91
CA GLU A 35 2.13 -35.48 27.02
C GLU A 35 3.61 -35.60 27.38
N HIS A 36 4.46 -34.73 26.81
CA HIS A 36 5.87 -34.65 27.16
C HIS A 36 6.08 -34.29 28.65
N LEU A 37 5.35 -33.30 29.16
CA LEU A 37 5.42 -32.88 30.57
C LEU A 37 4.89 -33.98 31.52
N ASP A 38 3.79 -34.65 31.16
CA ASP A 38 3.23 -35.74 31.94
C ASP A 38 4.14 -36.98 31.94
N ALA A 39 4.82 -37.26 30.82
CA ALA A 39 5.84 -38.30 30.76
C ALA A 39 7.05 -37.95 31.64
N ALA A 40 7.47 -36.68 31.70
CA ALA A 40 8.55 -36.23 32.56
C ALA A 40 8.19 -36.34 34.06
N ARG A 41 6.98 -35.93 34.46
CA ARG A 41 6.49 -36.10 35.84
C ARG A 41 6.40 -37.57 36.24
N ARG A 42 5.88 -38.44 35.36
CA ARG A 42 5.85 -39.89 35.59
C ARG A 42 7.23 -40.49 35.83
N ARG A 43 8.27 -40.03 35.11
CA ARG A 43 9.67 -40.47 35.35
C ARG A 43 10.20 -40.02 36.71
N LEU A 44 9.67 -38.93 37.27
CA LEU A 44 10.02 -38.41 38.58
C LEU A 44 9.12 -38.94 39.71
N GLY A 45 8.13 -39.79 39.39
CA GLY A 45 7.15 -40.29 40.35
C GLY A 45 6.12 -39.25 40.80
N GLU A 46 5.98 -38.16 40.04
CA GLU A 46 5.00 -37.10 40.30
C GLU A 46 3.68 -37.37 39.56
N GLU A 47 2.59 -36.82 40.09
CA GLU A 47 1.26 -36.88 39.46
C GLU A 47 1.22 -36.07 38.16
N PRO A 48 0.46 -36.52 37.13
CA PRO A 48 0.24 -35.76 35.90
C PRO A 48 -0.30 -34.35 36.14
N TRP A 49 -0.18 -33.48 35.13
CA TRP A 49 -0.71 -32.13 35.19
C TRP A 49 -2.23 -32.14 35.33
N THR A 50 -2.70 -31.40 36.33
CA THR A 50 -4.12 -31.09 36.47
C THR A 50 -4.57 -30.14 35.36
N ASP A 51 -5.86 -30.18 35.00
CA ASP A 51 -6.39 -29.28 33.97
C ASP A 51 -6.26 -27.79 34.34
N LYS A 52 -6.23 -27.47 35.64
CA LYS A 52 -5.99 -26.10 36.11
C LYS A 52 -4.55 -25.64 35.88
N GLU A 53 -3.58 -26.49 36.18
CA GLU A 53 -2.17 -26.18 35.89
C GLU A 53 -1.96 -26.05 34.38
N TRP A 54 -2.55 -26.96 33.60
CA TRP A 54 -2.45 -26.93 32.15
C TRP A 54 -3.10 -25.67 31.56
N ALA A 55 -4.26 -25.24 32.06
CA ALA A 55 -4.90 -24.01 31.60
C ALA A 55 -4.01 -22.77 31.82
N VAL A 56 -3.20 -22.72 32.88
CA VAL A 56 -2.23 -21.63 33.11
C VAL A 56 -1.09 -21.67 32.11
N GLU A 57 -0.58 -22.87 31.79
CA GLU A 57 0.48 -23.05 30.79
C GLU A 57 -0.02 -22.72 29.38
N GLU A 58 -1.22 -23.20 29.03
CA GLU A 58 -1.89 -22.98 27.76
C GLU A 58 -2.28 -21.51 27.56
N ALA A 59 -2.71 -20.82 28.62
CA ALA A 59 -2.98 -19.38 28.57
C ALA A 59 -1.74 -18.55 28.24
N GLY A 60 -0.54 -19.05 28.57
CA GLY A 60 0.75 -18.43 28.24
C GLY A 60 1.32 -18.88 26.88
N ALA A 61 0.58 -19.63 26.07
CA ALA A 61 1.05 -20.11 24.78
C ALA A 61 0.86 -19.06 23.67
N VAL A 62 1.91 -18.81 22.90
CA VAL A 62 1.90 -17.89 21.76
C VAL A 62 2.08 -18.69 20.48
N ALA A 63 1.11 -18.59 19.57
CA ALA A 63 1.17 -19.15 18.23
C ALA A 63 2.17 -18.39 17.36
N LEU A 64 2.99 -19.10 16.60
CA LEU A 64 4.04 -18.58 15.71
C LEU A 64 4.00 -19.33 14.38
N TYR A 65 4.51 -18.72 13.30
CA TYR A 65 4.68 -19.41 12.02
C TYR A 65 6.10 -19.32 11.51
N TYR A 66 6.68 -20.44 11.15
CA TYR A 66 7.92 -20.47 10.37
C TYR A 66 7.57 -20.43 8.88
N ARG A 67 7.97 -19.35 8.20
CA ARG A 67 7.71 -19.12 6.78
C ARG A 67 8.88 -18.40 6.13
N GLY A 68 9.41 -18.95 5.04
CA GLY A 68 10.49 -18.32 4.26
C GLY A 68 11.75 -17.98 5.07
N GLY A 69 12.05 -18.79 6.10
CA GLY A 69 13.18 -18.54 7.00
C GLY A 69 12.92 -17.51 8.11
N CYS A 70 11.69 -17.01 8.25
CA CYS A 70 11.29 -16.08 9.30
C CYS A 70 10.28 -16.72 10.26
N LEU A 71 10.32 -16.31 11.52
CA LEU A 71 9.30 -16.54 12.53
C LEU A 71 8.33 -15.37 12.52
N GLU A 72 7.08 -15.62 12.15
CA GLU A 72 5.99 -14.66 12.09
C GLU A 72 5.10 -14.79 13.33
N LEU A 73 4.95 -13.68 14.07
CA LEU A 73 4.07 -13.57 15.24
C LEU A 73 2.74 -12.94 14.82
N PRO A 74 1.62 -13.67 14.81
CA PRO A 74 0.30 -13.11 14.57
C PRO A 74 -0.13 -12.20 15.71
N THR A 75 -0.46 -10.95 15.39
CA THR A 75 -0.82 -9.92 16.39
C THR A 75 -2.29 -9.95 16.80
N THR A 76 -3.12 -10.69 16.06
CA THR A 76 -4.55 -10.89 16.31
C THR A 76 -4.86 -12.02 17.29
N ARG A 77 -3.89 -12.88 17.61
CA ARG A 77 -4.13 -14.15 18.32
C ARG A 77 -3.69 -14.20 19.78
N ALA A 78 -2.89 -13.24 20.21
CA ALA A 78 -2.35 -13.19 21.56
C ALA A 78 -2.47 -11.77 22.12
N LEU A 79 -2.52 -11.68 23.45
CA LEU A 79 -2.53 -10.38 24.11
C LEU A 79 -1.20 -9.67 23.85
N LEU A 80 -1.24 -8.35 23.66
CA LEU A 80 -0.06 -7.53 23.39
C LEU A 80 1.14 -7.84 24.32
N PRO A 81 0.98 -7.97 25.65
CA PRO A 81 2.10 -8.31 26.54
C PRO A 81 2.75 -9.67 26.20
N GLN A 82 1.95 -10.66 25.81
CA GLN A 82 2.44 -12.00 25.47
C GLN A 82 3.26 -11.97 24.18
N VAL A 83 2.81 -11.22 23.17
CA VAL A 83 3.55 -11.08 21.90
C VAL A 83 4.88 -10.37 22.12
N LEU A 84 4.91 -9.30 22.94
CA LEU A 84 6.15 -8.58 23.26
C LEU A 84 7.11 -9.42 24.11
N GLN A 85 6.58 -10.24 25.02
CA GLN A 85 7.38 -11.19 25.79
C GLN A 85 7.94 -12.32 24.90
N ALA A 86 7.11 -12.87 24.01
CA ALA A 86 7.52 -13.86 23.02
C ALA A 86 8.65 -13.31 22.15
N ASP A 87 8.49 -12.09 21.62
CA ASP A 87 9.53 -11.41 20.84
C ASP A 87 10.85 -11.30 21.61
N SER A 88 10.79 -10.87 22.87
CA SER A 88 11.98 -10.73 23.73
C SER A 88 12.68 -12.07 24.02
N ILE A 89 11.93 -13.17 24.15
CA ILE A 89 12.48 -14.53 24.31
C ILE A 89 13.10 -15.01 23.00
N LEU A 90 12.40 -14.83 21.87
CA LEU A 90 12.87 -15.28 20.57
C LEU A 90 14.16 -14.56 20.14
N GLN A 91 14.29 -13.27 20.43
CA GLN A 91 15.51 -12.50 20.13
C GLN A 91 16.78 -13.02 20.84
N GLN A 92 16.65 -13.82 21.90
CA GLN A 92 17.79 -14.46 22.57
C GLN A 92 18.37 -15.63 21.76
N HIS A 93 17.59 -16.20 20.84
CA HIS A 93 17.95 -17.40 20.08
C HIS A 93 17.94 -17.20 18.57
N PHE A 94 17.18 -16.23 18.07
CA PHE A 94 17.01 -15.95 16.65
C PHE A 94 17.39 -14.50 16.34
N PRO A 95 17.99 -14.24 15.17
CA PRO A 95 18.35 -12.89 14.78
C PRO A 95 17.09 -12.05 14.52
N LYS A 96 17.10 -10.80 14.99
CA LYS A 96 15.93 -9.92 15.02
C LYS A 96 15.29 -9.70 13.64
N ASN A 97 16.06 -9.70 12.56
CA ASN A 97 15.56 -9.57 11.18
C ASN A 97 14.74 -10.78 10.69
N ARG A 98 14.85 -11.93 11.37
CA ARG A 98 14.07 -13.15 11.11
C ARG A 98 12.83 -13.27 12.00
N ILE A 99 12.58 -12.33 12.90
CA ILE A 99 11.38 -12.31 13.74
C ILE A 99 10.48 -11.16 13.29
N ARG A 100 9.32 -11.50 12.71
CA ARG A 100 8.38 -10.58 12.05
C ARG A 100 7.01 -10.61 12.72
N PHE A 101 6.27 -9.51 12.59
CA PHE A 101 4.90 -9.41 13.08
C PHE A 101 3.92 -9.49 11.92
N LEU A 102 2.96 -10.40 12.05
CA LEU A 102 1.96 -10.69 11.04
C LEU A 102 0.68 -9.93 11.40
N SER A 103 0.27 -9.03 10.48
CA SER A 103 -0.84 -8.07 10.63
C SER A 103 -0.60 -6.94 11.64
N VAL A 104 -1.29 -5.81 11.40
CA VAL A 104 -1.29 -4.59 12.23
C VAL A 104 -2.70 -4.10 12.57
N SER A 105 -3.73 -4.96 12.46
CA SER A 105 -5.11 -4.57 12.79
C SER A 105 -5.33 -4.23 14.25
N ASN A 106 -4.43 -4.62 15.15
CA ASN A 106 -4.47 -4.21 16.56
C ASN A 106 -3.75 -2.85 16.75
N PRO A 107 -4.48 -1.74 17.03
CA PRO A 107 -3.88 -0.41 17.16
C PRO A 107 -2.87 -0.30 18.29
N ALA A 108 -3.17 -0.93 19.43
CA ALA A 108 -2.27 -0.93 20.59
C ALA A 108 -0.95 -1.64 20.28
N PHE A 109 -1.00 -2.70 19.46
CA PHE A 109 0.18 -3.40 18.99
C PHE A 109 1.01 -2.52 18.06
N LEU A 110 0.39 -1.91 17.05
CA LEU A 110 1.13 -1.07 16.11
C LEU A 110 1.79 0.11 16.82
N ASP A 111 1.09 0.76 17.75
CA ASP A 111 1.65 1.84 18.56
C ASP A 111 2.81 1.36 19.44
N ALA A 112 2.73 0.16 20.01
CA ALA A 112 3.85 -0.41 20.77
C ALA A 112 5.08 -0.64 19.88
N ILE A 113 4.88 -1.11 18.65
CA ILE A 113 5.97 -1.30 17.67
C ILE A 113 6.52 0.03 17.15
N ARG A 114 5.66 1.03 16.91
CA ARG A 114 6.08 2.39 16.52
C ARG A 114 7.01 3.01 17.56
N ARG A 115 6.64 2.91 18.84
CA ARG A 115 7.43 3.42 19.97
C ARG A 115 8.80 2.75 20.09
N GLN A 116 9.01 1.61 19.45
CA GLN A 116 10.28 0.90 19.38
C GLN A 116 11.09 1.21 18.12
N GLY A 117 10.60 2.08 17.21
CA GLY A 117 11.22 2.26 15.89
C GLY A 117 11.12 1.00 15.01
N GLY A 118 10.16 0.11 15.31
CA GLY A 118 10.12 -1.26 14.85
C GLY A 118 9.21 -1.53 13.65
N LEU A 119 8.65 -0.52 12.98
CA LEU A 119 7.70 -0.71 11.87
C LEU A 119 8.25 -1.61 10.74
N TRP A 120 9.57 -1.64 10.56
CA TRP A 120 10.27 -2.52 9.61
C TRP A 120 10.11 -4.03 9.88
N ARG A 121 9.68 -4.41 11.09
CA ARG A 121 9.46 -5.80 11.49
C ARG A 121 8.06 -6.30 11.17
N VAL A 122 7.15 -5.41 10.80
CA VAL A 122 5.84 -5.80 10.27
C VAL A 122 6.05 -6.48 8.91
N THR A 123 5.45 -7.65 8.72
CA THR A 123 5.56 -8.37 7.44
C THR A 123 4.97 -7.51 6.32
N PRO A 124 5.75 -7.15 5.29
CA PRO A 124 5.24 -6.37 4.17
C PRO A 124 4.23 -7.19 3.38
N ARG A 125 3.09 -6.59 3.01
CA ARG A 125 2.15 -7.24 2.11
C ARG A 125 2.72 -7.30 0.68
N PRO A 126 2.58 -8.42 -0.05
CA PRO A 126 2.98 -8.54 -1.45
C PRO A 126 2.40 -7.47 -2.36
N ARG A 127 3.22 -6.89 -3.24
CA ARG A 127 2.90 -5.70 -4.06
C ARG A 127 2.78 -6.02 -5.55
N ARG A 128 3.53 -6.99 -6.05
CA ARG A 128 3.55 -7.41 -7.46
C ARG A 128 2.81 -8.73 -7.62
N LYS A 129 2.25 -8.99 -8.81
CA LYS A 129 1.67 -10.31 -9.14
C LYS A 129 2.66 -11.43 -8.81
N GLN A 130 3.93 -11.25 -9.15
CA GLN A 130 4.99 -12.21 -8.80
C GLN A 130 5.15 -12.42 -7.29
N GLU A 131 5.14 -11.35 -6.50
CA GLU A 131 5.21 -11.45 -5.03
C GLU A 131 3.96 -12.12 -4.45
N MET A 132 2.78 -11.90 -5.04
CA MET A 132 1.54 -12.58 -4.65
C MET A 132 1.61 -14.07 -4.96
N ILE A 133 2.10 -14.45 -6.14
CA ILE A 133 2.32 -15.86 -6.52
C ILE A 133 3.31 -16.52 -5.57
N GLU A 134 4.43 -15.86 -5.26
CA GLU A 134 5.40 -16.34 -4.27
C GLU A 134 4.76 -16.51 -2.88
N HIS A 135 3.91 -15.55 -2.47
CA HIS A 135 3.19 -15.63 -1.20
C HIS A 135 2.22 -16.80 -1.16
N ILE A 136 1.41 -17.00 -2.20
CA ILE A 136 0.50 -18.15 -2.33
C ILE A 136 1.31 -19.46 -2.26
N GLY A 137 2.43 -19.54 -2.99
CA GLY A 137 3.32 -20.71 -2.95
C GLY A 137 3.87 -20.99 -1.55
N ARG A 138 4.31 -19.95 -0.83
CA ARG A 138 4.80 -20.07 0.56
C ARG A 138 3.70 -20.40 1.57
N SER A 139 2.44 -20.09 1.27
CA SER A 139 1.30 -20.40 2.11
C SER A 139 0.89 -21.89 2.06
N ARG A 140 1.48 -22.70 1.17
CA ARG A 140 1.26 -24.15 1.17
C ARG A 140 1.69 -24.77 2.50
N ASN A 141 0.79 -25.56 3.07
CA ASN A 141 0.91 -26.17 4.39
C ASN A 141 0.36 -27.60 4.36
N ALA A 142 0.98 -28.46 5.15
CA ALA A 142 0.48 -29.79 5.50
C ALA A 142 -0.09 -29.78 6.92
N ILE A 143 -1.09 -30.62 7.19
CA ILE A 143 -1.55 -30.88 8.56
C ILE A 143 -0.75 -32.05 9.12
N GLY A 144 -1.00 -33.27 8.63
CA GLY A 144 -0.24 -34.48 8.95
C GLY A 144 0.32 -35.20 7.72
N LEU A 145 -0.31 -35.03 6.55
CA LEU A 145 0.01 -35.71 5.30
C LEU A 145 0.59 -34.74 4.24
N GLU A 146 0.04 -34.69 3.03
CA GLU A 146 0.56 -33.89 1.92
C GLU A 146 0.28 -32.39 2.09
N ALA A 147 1.15 -31.55 1.52
CA ALA A 147 1.07 -30.08 1.59
C ALA A 147 0.08 -29.49 0.57
N VAL A 148 -1.18 -29.91 0.64
CA VAL A 148 -2.24 -29.57 -0.32
C VAL A 148 -3.07 -28.36 0.08
N TYR A 149 -2.89 -27.84 1.30
CA TYR A 149 -3.68 -26.73 1.82
C TYR A 149 -2.95 -25.41 1.71
N LEU A 150 -3.70 -24.32 1.58
CA LEU A 150 -3.19 -22.96 1.64
C LEU A 150 -3.61 -22.32 2.96
N TYR A 151 -2.65 -21.93 3.79
CA TYR A 151 -2.92 -21.53 5.16
C TYR A 151 -3.01 -20.00 5.33
N ASN A 152 -4.11 -19.54 5.93
CA ASN A 152 -4.27 -18.17 6.41
C ASN A 152 -3.84 -18.06 7.89
N PRO A 153 -2.70 -17.41 8.18
CA PRO A 153 -2.18 -17.24 9.54
C PRO A 153 -2.91 -16.16 10.36
N HIS A 154 -3.80 -15.36 9.78
CA HIS A 154 -4.65 -14.43 10.51
C HIS A 154 -5.85 -15.15 11.14
N LEU A 155 -6.59 -15.93 10.34
CA LEU A 155 -7.80 -16.65 10.76
C LEU A 155 -7.52 -18.02 11.38
N GLY A 156 -6.39 -18.64 11.02
CA GLY A 156 -6.09 -20.03 11.42
C GLY A 156 -6.77 -21.05 10.55
N THR A 157 -7.29 -20.62 9.41
CA THR A 157 -8.03 -21.44 8.47
C THR A 157 -7.13 -21.90 7.33
N ARG A 158 -7.28 -23.16 6.95
CA ARG A 158 -6.72 -23.73 5.73
C ARG A 158 -7.76 -23.69 4.62
N PHE A 159 -7.31 -23.37 3.42
CA PHE A 159 -8.11 -23.41 2.21
C PHE A 159 -7.70 -24.61 1.35
N LEU A 160 -8.68 -25.38 0.93
CA LEU A 160 -8.52 -26.40 -0.11
C LEU A 160 -9.18 -25.91 -1.39
N THR A 161 -8.39 -25.79 -2.46
CA THR A 161 -8.89 -25.35 -3.77
C THR A 161 -9.45 -26.54 -4.55
N CYS A 162 -10.35 -26.26 -5.51
CA CYS A 162 -10.84 -27.27 -6.43
C CYS A 162 -9.69 -27.97 -7.18
N GLY A 163 -8.72 -27.20 -7.67
CA GLY A 163 -7.54 -27.74 -8.36
C GLY A 163 -6.72 -28.69 -7.50
N SER A 164 -6.40 -28.30 -6.27
CA SER A 164 -5.65 -29.15 -5.33
C SER A 164 -6.42 -30.39 -4.89
N PHE A 165 -7.77 -30.32 -4.75
CA PHE A 165 -8.60 -31.50 -4.46
C PHE A 165 -8.60 -32.51 -5.63
N VAL A 166 -8.74 -32.03 -6.86
CA VAL A 166 -8.72 -32.88 -8.06
C VAL A 166 -7.35 -33.54 -8.24
N ALA A 167 -6.27 -32.81 -7.96
CA ALA A 167 -4.89 -33.32 -8.05
C ALA A 167 -4.59 -34.49 -7.08
N LEU A 168 -5.40 -34.70 -6.04
CA LEU A 168 -5.26 -35.87 -5.16
C LEU A 168 -5.43 -37.20 -5.91
N ALA A 169 -6.09 -37.20 -7.07
CA ALA A 169 -6.19 -38.37 -7.94
C ALA A 169 -4.82 -38.94 -8.37
N ASP A 170 -3.73 -38.19 -8.27
CA ASP A 170 -2.40 -38.70 -8.61
C ASP A 170 -1.74 -39.52 -7.48
N LEU A 171 -2.33 -39.52 -6.28
CA LEU A 171 -1.81 -40.28 -5.13
C LEU A 171 -2.13 -41.79 -5.27
N PRO A 172 -1.29 -42.69 -4.72
CA PRO A 172 -1.64 -44.10 -4.53
C PRO A 172 -2.91 -44.26 -3.67
N ASP A 173 -3.65 -45.36 -3.86
CA ASP A 173 -4.98 -45.54 -3.24
C ASP A 173 -4.96 -45.41 -1.69
N ASP A 174 -3.99 -46.03 -1.03
CA ASP A 174 -3.84 -45.92 0.44
C ASP A 174 -3.56 -44.48 0.89
N ALA A 175 -2.71 -43.76 0.16
CA ALA A 175 -2.36 -42.37 0.46
C ALA A 175 -3.54 -41.42 0.16
N LEU A 176 -4.30 -41.68 -0.90
CA LEU A 176 -5.51 -40.96 -1.25
C LEU A 176 -6.57 -41.12 -0.15
N ALA A 177 -6.82 -42.34 0.31
CA ALA A 177 -7.79 -42.62 1.38
C ALA A 177 -7.42 -41.88 2.68
N GLN A 178 -6.13 -41.94 3.06
CA GLN A 178 -5.63 -41.22 4.23
C GLN A 178 -5.76 -39.70 4.09
N GLN A 179 -5.42 -39.15 2.92
CA GLN A 179 -5.52 -37.71 2.65
C GLN A 179 -6.96 -37.20 2.68
N LEU A 180 -7.91 -37.94 2.09
CA LEU A 180 -9.32 -37.58 2.10
C LEU A 180 -9.95 -37.69 3.50
N GLU A 181 -9.50 -38.65 4.30
CA GLU A 181 -9.92 -38.76 5.69
C GLU A 181 -9.37 -37.60 6.55
N GLU A 182 -8.14 -37.15 6.28
CA GLU A 182 -7.61 -35.93 6.89
C GLU A 182 -8.47 -34.70 6.53
N VAL A 183 -8.80 -34.53 5.24
CA VAL A 183 -9.69 -33.45 4.78
C VAL A 183 -11.02 -33.51 5.53
N ARG A 184 -11.66 -34.68 5.60
CA ARG A 184 -12.93 -34.89 6.30
C ARG A 184 -12.85 -34.49 7.78
N SER A 185 -11.82 -34.96 8.47
CA SER A 185 -11.64 -34.75 9.92
C SER A 185 -11.48 -33.28 10.28
N TYR A 186 -10.81 -32.48 9.44
CA TYR A 186 -10.57 -31.06 9.71
C TYR A 186 -11.63 -30.13 9.14
N LEU A 187 -12.36 -30.52 8.09
CA LEU A 187 -13.42 -29.72 7.49
C LEU A 187 -14.57 -29.43 8.48
N GLY A 188 -14.80 -30.36 9.42
CA GLY A 188 -15.82 -30.25 10.48
C GLY A 188 -15.35 -29.58 11.78
N ARG A 189 -14.08 -29.16 11.89
CA ARG A 189 -13.51 -28.62 13.14
C ARG A 189 -13.42 -27.10 13.12
N LEU A 190 -13.60 -26.50 14.29
CA LEU A 190 -13.31 -25.10 14.55
C LEU A 190 -11.98 -25.00 15.29
N ASN A 191 -11.24 -23.93 15.00
CA ASN A 191 -10.04 -23.57 15.71
C ASN A 191 -10.39 -22.77 16.98
N ARG A 192 -9.37 -22.40 17.76
CA ARG A 192 -9.56 -21.66 19.04
C ARG A 192 -10.29 -20.32 18.92
N GLN A 193 -10.36 -19.74 17.72
CA GLN A 193 -11.01 -18.46 17.46
C GLN A 193 -12.48 -18.63 17.03
N GLY A 194 -12.96 -19.88 16.92
CA GLY A 194 -14.28 -20.18 16.37
C GLY A 194 -14.33 -20.21 14.84
N GLU A 195 -13.19 -20.01 14.17
CA GLU A 195 -13.08 -20.10 12.71
C GLU A 195 -12.85 -21.55 12.26
N PRO A 196 -13.25 -21.96 11.05
CA PRO A 196 -12.97 -23.30 10.55
C PRO A 196 -11.46 -23.61 10.48
N GLU A 197 -11.05 -24.81 10.91
CA GLU A 197 -9.66 -25.28 10.72
C GLU A 197 -9.33 -25.53 9.24
N LEU A 198 -10.32 -26.00 8.47
CA LEU A 198 -10.26 -26.23 7.04
C LEU A 198 -11.58 -25.79 6.39
N THR A 199 -11.48 -25.13 5.23
CA THR A 199 -12.63 -24.77 4.40
C THR A 199 -12.30 -24.91 2.90
N LEU A 200 -13.34 -24.96 2.09
CA LEU A 200 -13.24 -24.97 0.63
C LEU A 200 -13.14 -23.53 0.10
N TRP A 201 -12.45 -23.35 -1.02
CA TRP A 201 -12.28 -22.05 -1.68
C TRP A 201 -12.76 -22.12 -3.13
N PRO A 202 -13.48 -21.10 -3.67
CA PRO A 202 -13.69 -19.73 -3.16
C PRO A 202 -14.87 -19.51 -2.19
N GLY A 203 -15.64 -20.54 -1.87
CA GLY A 203 -16.77 -20.47 -0.92
C GLY A 203 -16.97 -21.80 -0.22
N PRO A 204 -17.91 -21.91 0.73
CA PRO A 204 -18.07 -23.11 1.54
C PRO A 204 -18.43 -24.35 0.72
N ALA A 205 -18.87 -24.18 -0.54
CA ALA A 205 -19.23 -25.24 -1.51
C ALA A 205 -20.07 -26.30 -0.80
N ASP A 206 -21.25 -25.89 -0.36
CA ASP A 206 -22.03 -26.57 0.67
C ASP A 206 -22.32 -28.03 0.32
N GLU A 207 -22.61 -28.30 -0.95
CA GLU A 207 -22.86 -29.66 -1.42
C GLU A 207 -21.58 -30.50 -1.44
N THR A 208 -20.48 -29.94 -1.94
CA THR A 208 -19.15 -30.60 -1.86
C THR A 208 -18.76 -30.90 -0.43
N ARG A 209 -18.91 -29.92 0.47
CA ARG A 209 -18.60 -30.04 1.90
C ARG A 209 -19.42 -31.15 2.54
N ARG A 210 -20.73 -31.20 2.26
CA ARG A 210 -21.64 -32.23 2.76
C ARG A 210 -21.18 -33.63 2.33
N LEU A 211 -20.89 -33.81 1.04
CA LEU A 211 -20.44 -35.11 0.50
C LEU A 211 -19.13 -35.59 1.13
N ILE A 212 -18.18 -34.68 1.36
CA ILE A 212 -16.91 -35.01 2.02
C ILE A 212 -17.15 -35.50 3.45
N LEU A 213 -18.02 -34.82 4.21
CA LEU A 213 -18.29 -35.13 5.61
C LEU A 213 -19.05 -36.45 5.79
N GLU A 214 -19.96 -36.77 4.86
CA GLU A 214 -20.78 -38.00 4.87
C GLU A 214 -20.02 -39.25 4.42
N THR A 215 -18.89 -39.10 3.73
CA THR A 215 -18.12 -40.23 3.18
C THR A 215 -17.06 -40.71 4.17
N ILE A 216 -17.02 -42.02 4.47
CA ILE A 216 -15.94 -42.63 5.27
C ILE A 216 -14.89 -43.20 4.31
N TRP A 217 -13.82 -42.45 4.08
CA TRP A 217 -12.88 -42.72 2.99
C TRP A 217 -12.02 -43.96 3.21
N LEU A 218 -11.69 -44.28 4.45
CA LEU A 218 -10.85 -45.44 4.82
C LEU A 218 -11.56 -46.80 4.63
N GLU A 219 -12.88 -46.82 4.47
CA GLU A 219 -13.67 -48.04 4.32
C GLU A 219 -13.97 -48.41 2.86
N LEU A 220 -13.62 -47.54 1.91
CA LEU A 220 -13.86 -47.76 0.49
C LEU A 220 -12.76 -48.63 -0.12
N ASP A 221 -13.14 -49.60 -0.96
CA ASP A 221 -12.18 -50.28 -1.83
C ASP A 221 -11.64 -49.33 -2.91
N PRO A 222 -10.49 -49.64 -3.55
CA PRO A 222 -9.85 -48.74 -4.51
C PRO A 222 -10.74 -48.23 -5.64
N VAL A 223 -11.65 -49.06 -6.17
CA VAL A 223 -12.52 -48.67 -7.29
C VAL A 223 -13.57 -47.66 -6.80
N ASN A 224 -14.19 -47.97 -5.66
CA ASN A 224 -15.19 -47.10 -5.06
C ASN A 224 -14.59 -45.80 -4.52
N LEU A 225 -13.36 -45.83 -4.00
CA LEU A 225 -12.60 -44.66 -3.55
C LEU A 225 -12.40 -43.67 -4.69
N ARG A 226 -11.91 -44.14 -5.84
CA ARG A 226 -11.66 -43.33 -7.04
C ARG A 226 -12.95 -42.74 -7.60
N ALA A 227 -13.99 -43.56 -7.72
CA ALA A 227 -15.30 -43.12 -8.22
C ALA A 227 -15.96 -42.09 -7.29
N ALA A 228 -15.80 -42.24 -5.96
CA ALA A 228 -16.28 -41.27 -4.99
C ALA A 228 -15.49 -39.95 -5.07
N HIS A 229 -14.16 -40.01 -5.16
CA HIS A 229 -13.29 -38.84 -5.33
C HIS A 229 -13.64 -38.06 -6.61
N GLU A 230 -13.78 -38.75 -7.74
CA GLU A 230 -14.14 -38.14 -9.02
C GLU A 230 -15.52 -37.46 -8.96
N ARG A 231 -16.51 -38.12 -8.33
CA ARG A 231 -17.85 -37.55 -8.14
C ARG A 231 -17.81 -36.26 -7.32
N VAL A 232 -17.14 -36.28 -6.18
CA VAL A 232 -17.00 -35.09 -5.31
C VAL A 232 -16.23 -33.99 -6.03
N GLY A 233 -15.17 -34.33 -6.77
CA GLY A 233 -14.42 -33.38 -7.59
C GLY A 233 -15.27 -32.73 -8.68
N GLY A 234 -16.16 -33.49 -9.32
CA GLY A 234 -17.12 -32.99 -10.30
C GLY A 234 -18.12 -31.99 -9.71
N VAL A 235 -18.66 -32.28 -8.52
CA VAL A 235 -19.54 -31.35 -7.79
C VAL A 235 -18.78 -30.08 -7.38
N PHE A 236 -17.56 -30.22 -6.88
CA PHE A 236 -16.74 -29.06 -6.50
C PHE A 236 -16.43 -28.16 -7.69
N ALA A 237 -16.13 -28.75 -8.85
CA ALA A 237 -15.95 -28.00 -10.08
C ALA A 237 -17.24 -27.29 -10.53
N ALA A 238 -18.41 -27.90 -10.35
CA ALA A 238 -19.69 -27.28 -10.68
C ALA A 238 -19.99 -26.06 -9.79
N GLU A 239 -19.66 -26.12 -8.50
CA GLU A 239 -19.82 -25.01 -7.53
C GLU A 239 -18.73 -23.93 -7.66
N THR A 240 -17.64 -24.19 -8.40
CA THR A 240 -16.51 -23.27 -8.56
C THR A 240 -16.59 -22.51 -9.90
N PRO A 241 -16.48 -21.16 -9.91
CA PRO A 241 -16.42 -20.37 -11.13
C PRO A 241 -15.31 -20.84 -12.09
N LEU A 242 -15.57 -20.83 -13.40
CA LEU A 242 -14.66 -21.37 -14.43
C LEU A 242 -13.19 -20.94 -14.29
N PRO A 243 -12.86 -19.65 -14.06
CA PRO A 243 -11.46 -19.20 -13.92
C PRO A 243 -10.76 -19.74 -12.67
N LEU A 244 -11.50 -20.26 -11.69
CA LEU A 244 -10.99 -20.63 -10.37
C LEU A 244 -10.90 -22.15 -10.16
N ARG A 245 -11.34 -22.95 -11.14
CA ARG A 245 -11.36 -24.42 -11.06
C ARG A 245 -9.97 -25.05 -11.07
N ARG A 246 -8.98 -24.35 -11.64
CA ARG A 246 -7.58 -24.81 -11.73
C ARG A 246 -6.69 -23.86 -10.95
N ASP A 247 -5.66 -24.42 -10.33
CA ASP A 247 -4.64 -23.63 -9.65
C ASP A 247 -3.66 -23.05 -10.67
N ASP A 248 -4.01 -21.90 -11.28
CA ASP A 248 -3.23 -21.25 -12.33
C ASP A 248 -2.68 -19.89 -11.91
N SER A 249 -1.35 -19.83 -11.74
CA SER A 249 -0.63 -18.58 -11.44
C SER A 249 -0.64 -17.54 -12.57
N GLY A 250 -0.98 -17.95 -13.79
CA GLY A 250 -1.19 -17.08 -14.94
C GLY A 250 -2.51 -16.32 -14.88
N GLU A 251 -3.54 -16.91 -14.28
CA GLU A 251 -4.89 -16.36 -14.21
C GLU A 251 -5.01 -15.27 -13.12
N GLN A 252 -5.35 -14.04 -13.53
CA GLN A 252 -5.34 -12.90 -12.61
C GLN A 252 -6.44 -12.99 -11.55
N SER A 253 -7.62 -13.48 -11.93
CA SER A 253 -8.75 -13.64 -11.01
C SER A 253 -8.45 -14.66 -9.91
N TRP A 254 -7.73 -15.73 -10.23
CA TRP A 254 -7.27 -16.74 -9.27
C TRP A 254 -6.23 -16.15 -8.31
N VAL A 255 -5.18 -15.51 -8.82
CA VAL A 255 -4.12 -14.92 -7.97
C VAL A 255 -4.71 -13.88 -7.01
N SER A 256 -5.51 -12.94 -7.53
CA SER A 256 -6.10 -11.88 -6.70
C SER A 256 -7.10 -12.42 -5.69
N GLY A 257 -8.03 -13.29 -6.09
CA GLY A 257 -9.05 -13.83 -5.20
C GLY A 257 -8.45 -14.66 -4.05
N LEU A 258 -7.52 -15.56 -4.38
CA LEU A 258 -6.91 -16.45 -3.41
C LEU A 258 -5.98 -15.69 -2.46
N PHE A 259 -5.21 -14.73 -2.99
CA PHE A 259 -4.39 -13.84 -2.17
C PHE A 259 -5.25 -13.07 -1.16
N CYS A 260 -6.37 -12.48 -1.60
CA CYS A 260 -7.31 -11.78 -0.70
C CYS A 260 -7.82 -12.70 0.42
N SER A 261 -8.14 -13.95 0.13
CA SER A 261 -8.56 -14.92 1.16
C SER A 261 -7.43 -15.27 2.14
N LEU A 262 -6.17 -15.32 1.68
CA LEU A 262 -5.01 -15.64 2.52
C LEU A 262 -4.56 -14.50 3.43
N VAL A 263 -4.82 -13.25 3.04
CA VAL A 263 -4.51 -12.05 3.85
C VAL A 263 -5.72 -11.50 4.60
N ARG A 264 -6.90 -12.11 4.46
CA ARG A 264 -8.11 -11.72 5.18
C ARG A 264 -7.89 -11.83 6.68
N GLU A 265 -8.27 -10.77 7.40
CA GLU A 265 -8.25 -10.70 8.86
C GLU A 265 -9.70 -10.80 9.41
N PRO A 266 -9.89 -11.14 10.70
CA PRO A 266 -11.21 -11.18 11.31
C PRO A 266 -11.92 -9.81 11.23
N GLU A 267 -13.24 -9.80 10.99
CA GLU A 267 -14.06 -8.58 10.79
C GLU A 267 -14.01 -7.58 11.97
N ALA A 268 -13.56 -8.01 13.16
CA ALA A 268 -13.36 -7.14 14.32
C ALA A 268 -12.13 -6.21 14.23
N ALA A 269 -11.34 -6.32 13.16
CA ALA A 269 -10.21 -5.43 12.88
C ALA A 269 -10.71 -4.06 12.41
N VAL A 270 -10.98 -3.17 13.37
CA VAL A 270 -11.20 -1.74 13.08
C VAL A 270 -9.92 -1.22 12.40
N ALA A 271 -10.05 -0.77 11.15
CA ALA A 271 -8.97 -0.09 10.44
C ALA A 271 -8.48 1.09 11.30
N GLN A 272 -7.16 1.26 11.39
CA GLN A 272 -6.63 2.35 12.21
C GLN A 272 -6.90 3.71 11.55
N PRO A 273 -7.02 4.77 12.36
CA PRO A 273 -6.85 6.15 11.89
C PRO A 273 -5.56 6.33 11.08
N HIS A 274 -4.48 5.56 11.32
CA HIS A 274 -3.25 5.66 10.52
C HIS A 274 -3.33 4.99 9.14
N GLU A 275 -4.07 3.88 9.02
CA GLU A 275 -4.39 3.26 7.73
C GLU A 275 -5.38 4.11 6.92
N GLU A 276 -6.28 4.81 7.63
CA GLU A 276 -7.14 5.87 7.09
C GLU A 276 -6.33 7.14 6.75
N GLU A 277 -5.31 7.51 7.54
CA GLU A 277 -4.51 8.73 7.37
C GLU A 277 -3.55 8.64 6.18
N LEU A 278 -2.88 7.50 6.01
CA LEU A 278 -1.97 7.26 4.88
C LEU A 278 -2.74 6.79 3.63
N GLY A 279 -3.91 6.16 3.82
CA GLY A 279 -4.62 5.41 2.79
C GLY A 279 -3.99 4.03 2.58
N PRO A 280 -4.79 2.96 2.38
CA PRO A 280 -4.28 1.59 2.23
C PRO A 280 -3.29 1.46 1.06
N GLU A 281 -3.52 2.17 -0.05
CA GLU A 281 -2.64 2.12 -1.23
C GLU A 281 -1.26 2.75 -1.01
N PHE A 282 -1.15 3.81 -0.19
CA PHE A 282 0.13 4.45 0.13
C PHE A 282 0.96 3.60 1.11
N ILE A 283 0.31 2.97 2.10
CA ILE A 283 0.97 2.04 3.03
C ILE A 283 1.65 0.90 2.27
N TYR A 284 1.02 0.40 1.21
CA TYR A 284 1.59 -0.65 0.38
C TYR A 284 2.82 -0.22 -0.42
N GLN A 285 3.14 1.08 -0.51
CA GLN A 285 4.31 1.57 -1.22
C GLN A 285 5.53 1.78 -0.31
N VAL A 286 5.35 1.75 1.02
CA VAL A 286 6.42 2.05 1.98
C VAL A 286 7.15 0.77 2.42
N ARG A 287 8.45 0.68 2.11
CA ARG A 287 9.37 -0.29 2.74
C ARG A 287 9.94 0.35 4.01
N TRP A 288 9.39 -0.01 5.17
CA TRP A 288 9.93 0.42 6.45
C TRP A 288 11.35 -0.10 6.68
N LEU A 289 12.20 0.77 7.22
CA LEU A 289 13.60 0.53 7.56
C LEU A 289 13.80 0.65 9.07
N PRO A 290 14.90 0.09 9.63
CA PRO A 290 15.18 0.19 11.05
C PRO A 290 15.19 1.64 11.55
N GLY A 291 14.35 1.92 12.55
CA GLY A 291 14.15 3.24 13.12
C GLY A 291 15.05 3.52 14.32
N ALA A 292 14.61 4.45 15.16
CA ALA A 292 15.29 4.86 16.38
C ALA A 292 14.32 5.12 17.53
N THR A 293 14.83 4.96 18.74
CA THR A 293 14.14 5.31 19.99
C THR A 293 14.96 6.32 20.76
N PHE A 294 14.33 7.08 21.65
CA PHE A 294 15.00 8.10 22.44
C PHE A 294 14.93 7.77 23.93
N ARG A 295 16.09 7.73 24.59
CA ARG A 295 16.19 7.47 26.02
C ARG A 295 16.98 8.58 26.68
N ARG A 296 16.32 9.38 27.53
CA ARG A 296 16.95 10.52 28.22
C ARG A 296 17.67 11.50 27.26
N GLY A 297 17.09 11.71 26.06
CA GLY A 297 17.65 12.58 25.02
C GLY A 297 18.70 11.92 24.11
N GLU A 298 19.12 10.68 24.39
CA GLU A 298 20.02 9.93 23.51
C GLU A 298 19.24 9.21 22.41
N CYS A 299 19.67 9.39 21.16
CA CYS A 299 19.13 8.66 19.99
C CYS A 299 19.75 7.26 19.93
N VAL A 300 18.94 6.24 20.21
CA VAL A 300 19.32 4.82 20.16
C VAL A 300 18.75 4.21 18.89
N LEU A 301 19.63 3.97 17.92
CA LEU A 301 19.31 3.25 16.68
C LEU A 301 18.93 1.79 16.99
N ASP A 302 18.15 1.17 16.11
CA ASP A 302 17.82 -0.24 16.23
C ASP A 302 19.11 -1.11 16.21
N SER A 303 19.24 -2.01 17.18
CA SER A 303 20.40 -2.87 17.36
C SER A 303 20.74 -3.76 16.15
N ILE A 304 19.79 -3.97 15.22
CA ILE A 304 20.09 -4.69 13.99
C ILE A 304 21.13 -3.97 13.13
N LEU A 305 21.25 -2.64 13.25
CA LEU A 305 22.20 -1.83 12.49
C LEU A 305 23.65 -2.04 12.94
N ASP A 306 23.87 -2.60 14.13
CA ASP A 306 25.19 -2.94 14.67
C ASP A 306 25.76 -4.25 14.10
N ALA A 307 24.95 -5.07 13.41
CA ALA A 307 25.35 -6.35 12.84
C ALA A 307 25.99 -6.19 11.44
N HIS A 308 27.24 -5.72 11.39
CA HIS A 308 27.95 -5.29 10.18
C HIS A 308 28.22 -6.41 9.15
N ASP A 309 28.34 -7.67 9.58
CA ASP A 309 28.86 -8.76 8.73
C ASP A 309 27.77 -9.65 8.10
N ASN A 310 26.49 -9.36 8.31
CA ASN A 310 25.40 -10.18 7.78
C ASN A 310 24.86 -9.61 6.45
N PRO A 311 24.98 -10.32 5.31
CA PRO A 311 24.47 -9.86 4.01
C PRO A 311 22.98 -9.54 4.01
N GLU A 312 22.18 -10.27 4.80
CA GLU A 312 20.73 -10.03 4.93
C GLU A 312 20.41 -8.73 5.68
N VAL A 313 21.32 -8.29 6.55
CA VAL A 313 21.21 -7.04 7.30
C VAL A 313 21.70 -5.87 6.46
N ALA A 314 22.65 -6.09 5.54
CA ALA A 314 23.14 -5.05 4.64
C ALA A 314 22.02 -4.39 3.82
N GLU A 315 20.98 -5.14 3.44
CA GLU A 315 19.81 -4.57 2.75
C GLU A 315 18.89 -3.72 3.63
N LEU A 316 18.89 -3.97 4.95
CA LEU A 316 18.13 -3.18 5.92
C LEU A 316 18.90 -1.92 6.35
N ARG A 317 20.23 -1.96 6.26
CA ARG A 317 21.10 -0.85 6.60
C ARG A 317 21.17 0.16 5.45
N ASP A 318 20.35 1.19 5.57
CA ASP A 318 20.35 2.33 4.66
C ASP A 318 21.04 3.53 5.32
N GLU A 319 22.28 3.82 4.90
CA GLU A 319 23.07 4.93 5.45
C GLU A 319 22.40 6.31 5.24
N VAL A 320 21.64 6.47 4.15
CA VAL A 320 20.87 7.70 3.90
C VAL A 320 19.78 7.84 4.95
N ALA A 321 19.04 6.75 5.22
CA ALA A 321 18.01 6.73 6.25
C ALA A 321 18.58 7.02 7.65
N ILE A 322 19.71 6.42 8.01
CA ILE A 322 20.39 6.65 9.30
C ILE A 322 20.77 8.12 9.46
N LYS A 323 21.29 8.76 8.40
CA LYS A 323 21.64 10.19 8.44
C LYS A 323 20.44 11.10 8.55
N VAL A 324 19.34 10.76 7.88
CA VAL A 324 18.07 11.47 8.02
C VAL A 324 17.56 11.37 9.46
N ILE A 325 17.55 10.17 10.06
CA ILE A 325 17.19 9.97 11.49
C ILE A 325 18.05 10.88 12.38
N LYS A 326 19.37 10.91 12.16
CA LYS A 326 20.30 11.77 12.93
C LYS A 326 20.04 13.26 12.73
N ASN A 327 19.64 13.71 11.54
CA ASN A 327 19.26 15.09 11.30
C ASN A 327 17.99 15.46 12.07
N VAL A 328 16.94 14.63 12.00
CA VAL A 328 15.68 14.85 12.74
C VAL A 328 15.93 14.86 14.25
N ALA A 329 16.78 13.95 14.75
CA ALA A 329 17.20 13.92 16.15
C ALA A 329 17.95 15.19 16.61
N ARG A 330 18.63 15.90 15.70
CA ARG A 330 19.29 17.18 16.01
C ARG A 330 18.32 18.35 15.96
N GLU A 331 17.33 18.29 15.07
CA GLU A 331 16.29 19.32 14.93
C GLU A 331 15.33 19.31 16.11
N TYR A 332 14.94 18.12 16.58
CA TYR A 332 14.01 17.92 17.69
C TYR A 332 14.72 17.26 18.88
N GLY A 333 14.87 17.99 19.97
CA GLY A 333 15.50 17.49 21.20
C GLY A 333 14.56 16.66 22.09
N ASP A 334 13.26 16.62 21.78
CA ASP A 334 12.19 16.08 22.62
C ASP A 334 11.45 14.91 21.95
N LEU A 335 12.15 14.01 21.26
CA LEU A 335 11.54 12.89 20.56
C LEU A 335 11.29 11.67 21.47
N GLU A 336 10.23 10.91 21.18
CA GLU A 336 9.96 9.58 21.75
C GLU A 336 10.54 8.47 20.84
N TYR A 337 10.26 8.56 19.54
CA TYR A 337 10.70 7.59 18.51
C TYR A 337 10.75 8.21 17.11
N ILE A 338 11.49 7.56 16.21
CA ILE A 338 11.44 7.79 14.76
C ILE A 338 11.33 6.43 14.04
N ASN A 339 10.38 6.31 13.13
CA ASN A 339 10.33 5.29 12.09
C ASN A 339 10.58 5.96 10.73
N ILE A 340 11.27 5.26 9.84
CA ILE A 340 11.53 5.75 8.48
C ILE A 340 11.26 4.64 7.48
N GLY A 341 10.59 4.97 6.39
CA GLY A 341 10.30 4.05 5.31
C GLY A 341 10.68 4.62 3.97
N ARG A 342 11.23 3.78 3.09
CA ARG A 342 11.53 4.14 1.71
C ARG A 342 10.30 3.90 0.85
N ILE A 343 9.84 4.92 0.13
CA ILE A 343 8.72 4.78 -0.79
C ILE A 343 9.24 4.17 -2.09
N ALA A 344 8.74 2.98 -2.44
CA ALA A 344 9.07 2.36 -3.72
C ALA A 344 8.45 3.19 -4.85
N ASN A 345 9.25 3.57 -5.85
CA ASN A 345 8.78 4.32 -7.01
C ASN A 345 7.82 3.46 -7.87
N ARG A 346 6.56 3.35 -7.45
CA ARG A 346 5.45 3.11 -8.38
C ARG A 346 4.90 4.47 -8.74
N LEU A 347 5.04 4.83 -10.01
CA LEU A 347 4.24 5.77 -10.82
C LEU A 347 5.03 6.47 -11.94
N ARG A 348 6.32 6.17 -12.14
CA ARG A 348 7.06 6.72 -13.29
C ARG A 348 8.00 5.70 -13.92
N SER A 349 7.60 5.24 -15.12
CA SER A 349 8.41 4.71 -16.23
C SER A 349 9.51 3.69 -15.88
N ASP A 350 9.44 2.51 -16.49
CA ASP A 350 10.50 1.48 -16.50
C ASP A 350 11.81 1.93 -17.18
N SER A 351 11.95 3.20 -17.57
CA SER A 351 13.20 3.75 -18.09
C SER A 351 14.05 4.40 -16.96
N PRO A 352 15.35 4.11 -16.89
CA PRO A 352 16.28 4.77 -15.97
C PRO A 352 16.47 6.22 -16.39
N ALA A 353 15.57 7.10 -15.96
CA ALA A 353 15.72 8.52 -16.18
C ALA A 353 16.86 9.09 -15.29
N PRO A 354 17.59 10.11 -15.76
CA PRO A 354 18.77 10.64 -15.07
C PRO A 354 18.43 11.31 -13.73
N GLY A 355 19.36 11.22 -12.78
CA GLY A 355 19.30 11.89 -11.47
C GLY A 355 18.81 11.03 -10.29
N ARG A 356 18.86 11.59 -9.08
CA ARG A 356 18.41 10.92 -7.84
C ARG A 356 16.91 11.05 -7.64
N ARG A 357 16.25 10.00 -7.17
CA ARG A 357 14.77 9.94 -7.00
C ARG A 357 14.33 9.22 -5.73
N GLU A 358 15.18 9.24 -4.71
CA GLU A 358 14.86 8.60 -3.44
C GLU A 358 13.82 9.44 -2.68
N VAL A 359 12.78 8.77 -2.21
CA VAL A 359 11.71 9.36 -1.40
C VAL A 359 11.55 8.53 -0.13
N PHE A 360 11.49 9.20 1.01
CA PHE A 360 11.29 8.58 2.31
C PHE A 360 10.04 9.16 2.98
N LEU A 361 9.39 8.33 3.78
CA LEU A 361 8.37 8.70 4.75
C LEU A 361 8.98 8.63 6.14
N LEU A 362 8.81 9.69 6.92
CA LEU A 362 9.15 9.76 8.33
C LEU A 362 7.87 9.70 9.16
N ASP A 363 7.90 8.89 10.21
CA ASP A 363 6.87 8.80 11.25
C ASP A 363 7.57 8.93 12.60
N PHE A 364 7.45 10.10 13.24
CA PHE A 364 8.08 10.38 14.50
C PHE A 364 7.12 11.04 15.47
N LYS A 365 7.38 10.89 16.77
CA LYS A 365 6.54 11.50 17.79
C LYS A 365 7.39 12.30 18.77
N ARG A 366 6.94 13.53 19.04
CA ARG A 366 7.49 14.40 20.09
C ARG A 366 6.85 14.09 21.45
N THR A 367 7.61 14.33 22.49
CA THR A 367 7.23 14.07 23.88
C THR A 367 6.02 14.93 24.23
N GLY A 368 4.92 14.28 24.63
CA GLY A 368 3.67 14.97 24.98
C GLY A 368 2.83 15.42 23.78
N ALA A 369 3.26 15.19 22.54
CA ALA A 369 2.40 15.37 21.38
C ALA A 369 1.28 14.33 21.38
N VAL A 370 0.06 14.76 21.05
CA VAL A 370 -1.13 13.89 21.02
C VAL A 370 -1.00 12.83 19.91
N ARG A 371 -0.43 13.19 18.76
CA ARG A 371 -0.28 12.34 17.59
C ARG A 371 1.14 12.41 17.01
N PRO A 372 1.59 11.38 16.27
CA PRO A 372 2.84 11.44 15.54
C PRO A 372 2.78 12.45 14.39
N ASP A 373 3.93 13.03 14.10
CA ASP A 373 4.19 13.89 12.94
C ASP A 373 4.65 12.99 11.77
N LEU A 374 4.04 13.19 10.60
CA LEU A 374 4.36 12.46 9.37
C LEU A 374 4.96 13.41 8.34
N ARG A 375 6.12 13.06 7.79
CA ARG A 375 6.83 13.90 6.81
C ARG A 375 7.32 13.12 5.61
N VAL A 376 7.29 13.76 4.45
CA VAL A 376 7.82 13.21 3.20
C VAL A 376 9.14 13.90 2.90
N ILE A 377 10.19 13.10 2.71
CA ILE A 377 11.51 13.53 2.28
C ILE A 377 11.70 13.14 0.83
N ARG A 378 12.12 14.09 -0.01
CA ARG A 378 12.49 13.85 -1.40
C ARG A 378 13.89 14.40 -1.66
N PHE A 379 14.78 13.54 -2.13
CA PHE A 379 16.13 13.96 -2.52
C PHE A 379 16.13 14.78 -3.80
N GLN A 380 17.06 15.74 -3.87
CA GLN A 380 17.24 16.59 -5.04
C GLN A 380 17.67 15.75 -6.26
N LYS A 381 16.97 15.95 -7.39
CA LYS A 381 17.22 15.19 -8.62
C LYS A 381 18.62 15.40 -9.19
N TYR A 382 19.01 16.66 -9.36
CA TYR A 382 20.32 17.07 -9.86
C TYR A 382 21.12 17.62 -8.68
N ASP A 383 21.72 16.73 -7.90
CA ASP A 383 22.57 17.07 -6.76
C ASP A 383 24.04 17.19 -7.17
N ILE A 384 24.92 17.53 -6.22
CA ILE A 384 26.36 17.68 -6.46
C ILE A 384 26.93 16.39 -7.09
N ARG A 385 26.49 15.23 -6.59
CA ARG A 385 26.91 13.92 -7.09
C ARG A 385 26.52 13.69 -8.54
N TYR A 386 25.32 14.11 -8.95
CA TYR A 386 24.90 14.07 -10.35
C TYR A 386 25.87 14.86 -11.24
N HIS A 387 26.12 16.13 -10.92
CA HIS A 387 26.99 16.99 -11.74
C HIS A 387 28.44 16.51 -11.79
N LEU A 388 28.98 15.98 -10.67
CA LEU A 388 30.32 15.40 -10.65
C LEU A 388 30.46 14.18 -11.57
N ARG A 389 29.40 13.35 -11.68
CA ARG A 389 29.36 12.18 -12.59
C ARG A 389 29.28 12.60 -14.06
N GLU A 390 28.57 13.70 -14.33
CA GLU A 390 28.54 14.32 -15.66
C GLU A 390 29.86 15.04 -16.01
N GLY A 391 30.89 14.94 -15.15
CA GLY A 391 32.23 15.44 -15.43
C GLY A 391 32.47 16.91 -15.07
N ALA A 392 31.53 17.53 -14.33
CA ALA A 392 31.66 18.90 -13.83
C ALA A 392 32.74 19.00 -12.73
N GLU A 393 33.49 20.10 -12.73
CA GLU A 393 34.39 20.45 -11.62
C GLU A 393 33.61 20.69 -10.32
N ILE A 394 34.21 20.40 -9.16
CA ILE A 394 33.53 20.43 -7.84
C ILE A 394 32.82 21.76 -7.54
N VAL A 395 33.46 22.89 -7.86
CA VAL A 395 32.88 24.22 -7.63
C VAL A 395 31.64 24.41 -8.50
N ASN A 396 31.70 24.01 -9.77
CA ASN A 396 30.55 24.10 -10.67
C ASN A 396 29.45 23.14 -10.27
N ALA A 397 29.79 21.92 -9.83
CA ALA A 397 28.81 20.96 -9.33
C ALA A 397 28.04 21.48 -8.10
N ILE A 398 28.72 22.15 -7.17
CA ILE A 398 28.09 22.83 -6.02
C ILE A 398 27.19 23.97 -6.50
N LEU A 399 27.71 24.87 -7.33
CA LEU A 399 26.94 26.02 -7.82
C LEU A 399 25.69 25.61 -8.60
N TRP A 400 25.79 24.59 -9.47
CA TRP A 400 24.65 24.09 -10.24
C TRP A 400 23.61 23.39 -9.36
N ALA A 401 24.06 22.61 -8.37
CA ALA A 401 23.16 21.98 -7.41
C ALA A 401 22.42 23.02 -6.55
N GLU A 402 23.10 24.06 -6.07
CA GLU A 402 22.47 25.15 -5.30
C GLU A 402 21.51 25.97 -6.18
N ASN A 403 21.90 26.32 -7.41
CA ASN A 403 21.01 27.00 -8.34
C ASN A 403 19.75 26.18 -8.65
N TYR A 404 19.86 24.85 -8.71
CA TYR A 404 18.71 23.98 -8.87
C TYR A 404 17.82 23.94 -7.61
N ALA A 405 18.41 24.04 -6.41
CA ALA A 405 17.64 24.15 -5.17
C ALA A 405 16.87 25.47 -5.09
N GLU A 406 17.51 26.60 -5.42
CA GLU A 406 16.85 27.91 -5.48
C GLU A 406 15.73 27.92 -6.53
N TYR A 407 15.97 27.32 -7.70
CA TYR A 407 14.92 27.12 -8.73
C TYR A 407 13.69 26.38 -8.18
N ILE A 408 13.86 25.39 -7.30
CA ILE A 408 12.74 24.67 -6.68
C ILE A 408 11.93 25.61 -5.77
N PHE A 409 12.59 26.47 -5.00
CA PHE A 409 11.90 27.45 -4.14
C PHE A 409 11.19 28.53 -4.95
N ASP A 410 11.84 29.08 -5.99
CA ASP A 410 11.23 30.05 -6.89
C ASP A 410 9.99 29.46 -7.57
N ARG A 411 10.09 28.22 -8.05
CA ARG A 411 8.98 27.48 -8.64
C ARG A 411 7.84 27.27 -7.65
N ARG A 412 8.14 26.91 -6.40
CA ARG A 412 7.15 26.76 -5.34
C ARG A 412 6.45 28.10 -5.06
N LEU A 413 7.21 29.19 -4.97
CA LEU A 413 6.68 30.53 -4.75
C LEU A 413 5.76 30.95 -5.90
N GLY A 414 6.18 30.77 -7.16
CA GLY A 414 5.37 31.06 -8.35
C GLY A 414 4.08 30.26 -8.38
N CYS A 415 4.10 28.98 -8.00
CA CYS A 415 2.89 28.17 -7.88
C CYS A 415 1.93 28.74 -6.83
N ARG A 416 2.42 29.10 -5.63
CA ARG A 416 1.58 29.69 -4.57
C ARG A 416 1.00 31.04 -4.99
N GLN A 417 1.80 31.87 -5.66
CA GLN A 417 1.35 33.17 -6.15
C GLN A 417 0.21 33.04 -7.17
N LEU A 418 0.20 31.98 -7.98
CA LEU A 418 -0.87 31.66 -8.92
C LEU A 418 -2.02 30.85 -8.27
N GLY A 419 -2.06 30.79 -6.94
CA GLY A 419 -3.16 30.16 -6.20
C GLY A 419 -3.10 28.64 -6.12
N MET A 420 -1.95 28.01 -6.37
CA MET A 420 -1.78 26.56 -6.20
C MET A 420 -1.67 26.24 -4.71
N ASN A 421 -2.60 25.41 -4.23
CA ASN A 421 -2.63 25.00 -2.84
C ASN A 421 -1.54 23.94 -2.56
N LEU A 422 -0.47 24.36 -1.89
CA LEU A 422 0.71 23.56 -1.59
C LEU A 422 0.94 23.51 -0.07
N PRO A 423 1.48 22.40 0.46
CA PRO A 423 1.83 22.26 1.88
C PRO A 423 2.59 23.47 2.39
N TRP A 424 2.21 23.95 3.57
CA TRP A 424 2.81 25.13 4.17
C TRP A 424 4.30 24.95 4.45
N GLN A 425 4.66 23.84 5.11
CA GLN A 425 6.04 23.50 5.43
C GLN A 425 6.73 22.86 4.21
N PHE A 426 7.86 23.45 3.82
CA PHE A 426 8.75 22.92 2.80
C PHE A 426 10.17 23.41 3.09
N THR A 427 11.02 22.52 3.61
CA THR A 427 12.34 22.88 4.13
C THR A 427 13.44 22.17 3.33
N ARG A 428 14.55 22.86 3.08
CA ARG A 428 15.78 22.28 2.51
C ARG A 428 16.69 21.84 3.64
N GLN A 429 17.20 20.63 3.55
CA GLN A 429 18.15 20.04 4.48
C GLN A 429 19.26 19.33 3.72
N HIS A 430 20.36 19.04 4.42
CA HIS A 430 21.53 18.38 3.83
C HIS A 430 22.02 17.23 4.71
N ILE A 431 22.46 16.16 4.07
CA ILE A 431 23.24 15.09 4.71
C ILE A 431 24.58 14.94 4.00
N PRO A 432 25.67 14.57 4.71
CA PRO A 432 26.90 14.20 4.02
C PRO A 432 26.68 12.93 3.19
N GLU A 433 27.41 12.74 2.09
CA GLU A 433 27.49 11.48 1.34
C GLU A 433 28.62 10.60 1.88
N ASP A 434 28.38 9.28 2.01
CA ASP A 434 29.41 8.33 2.52
C ASP A 434 30.38 7.88 1.45
N ARG A 435 29.90 7.79 0.20
CA ARG A 435 30.72 7.36 -0.92
C ARG A 435 31.33 8.60 -1.56
N PRO A 436 32.64 8.79 -1.44
CA PRO A 436 33.33 9.84 -2.17
C PRO A 436 33.10 9.59 -3.66
N VAL A 437 32.69 10.63 -4.37
CA VAL A 437 32.49 10.53 -5.80
C VAL A 437 33.87 10.53 -6.44
N GLU A 438 34.23 9.45 -7.12
CA GLU A 438 35.45 9.43 -7.94
C GLU A 438 35.29 10.47 -9.04
N HIS A 439 36.14 11.49 -9.01
CA HIS A 439 36.17 12.54 -9.99
C HIS A 439 37.58 12.68 -10.54
N ARG A 440 37.76 12.37 -11.83
CA ARG A 440 38.99 12.58 -12.60
C ARG A 440 40.29 12.09 -11.90
N GLY A 441 40.22 10.99 -11.14
CA GLY A 441 41.39 10.43 -10.44
C GLY A 441 41.92 11.29 -9.28
N GLN A 442 41.18 12.30 -8.82
CA GLN A 442 41.54 13.12 -7.66
C GLN A 442 40.97 12.60 -6.34
N ASP A 443 41.52 13.12 -5.23
CA ASP A 443 41.19 12.77 -3.85
C ASP A 443 39.68 12.66 -3.56
N ARG A 444 39.35 11.63 -2.79
CA ARG A 444 38.02 11.33 -2.26
C ARG A 444 37.52 12.47 -1.38
N ARG A 445 36.67 13.37 -1.91
CA ARG A 445 36.06 14.47 -1.13
C ARG A 445 34.66 14.13 -0.64
N GLN A 446 34.37 14.52 0.60
CA GLN A 446 33.02 14.48 1.14
C GLN A 446 32.18 15.56 0.48
N VAL A 447 31.02 15.18 -0.04
CA VAL A 447 30.02 16.10 -0.61
C VAL A 447 28.73 15.98 0.19
N TRP A 448 27.83 16.94 0.04
CA TRP A 448 26.52 16.92 0.67
C TRP A 448 25.45 16.56 -0.34
N ALA A 449 24.46 15.80 0.10
CA ALA A 449 23.22 15.58 -0.61
C ALA A 449 22.12 16.43 -0.01
N THR A 450 21.44 17.16 -0.88
CA THR A 450 20.31 18.01 -0.55
C THR A 450 19.02 17.21 -0.65
N TYR A 451 18.15 17.36 0.34
CA TYR A 451 16.78 16.85 0.31
C TYR A 451 15.80 17.92 0.76
N PHE A 452 14.56 17.75 0.32
CA PHE A 452 13.44 18.59 0.68
C PHE A 452 12.48 17.81 1.55
N GLU A 453 12.02 18.45 2.60
CA GLU A 453 11.11 17.89 3.59
C GLU A 453 9.80 18.68 3.61
N ARG A 454 8.68 17.97 3.66
CA ARG A 454 7.35 18.56 3.81
C ARG A 454 6.47 17.69 4.70
N ASP A 455 5.38 18.28 5.18
CA ASP A 455 4.32 17.54 5.85
C ASP A 455 3.68 16.51 4.90
N PHE A 456 3.34 15.35 5.44
CA PHE A 456 2.46 14.40 4.78
C PHE A 456 1.02 14.95 4.77
N ILE A 457 0.32 14.83 3.64
CA ILE A 457 -1.05 15.34 3.50
C ILE A 457 -1.99 14.19 3.82
N ARG A 458 -2.77 14.35 4.89
CA ARG A 458 -3.75 13.36 5.36
C ARG A 458 -5.05 13.57 4.59
N GLY A 459 -5.38 12.66 3.68
CA GLY A 459 -6.56 12.74 2.83
C GLY A 459 -6.51 11.70 1.72
N THR A 460 -7.52 11.70 0.86
CA THR A 460 -7.67 10.68 -0.18
C THR A 460 -7.12 11.18 -1.52
N PRO A 461 -6.17 10.49 -2.15
CA PRO A 461 -5.74 10.80 -3.51
C PRO A 461 -6.93 10.73 -4.47
N SER A 462 -7.06 11.74 -5.35
CA SER A 462 -8.20 11.87 -6.26
C SER A 462 -8.52 10.62 -7.12
N PRO A 463 -7.56 9.81 -7.62
CA PRO A 463 -7.88 8.60 -8.39
C PRO A 463 -8.34 7.42 -7.52
N GLU A 464 -8.07 7.46 -6.21
CA GLU A 464 -8.31 6.35 -5.26
C GLU A 464 -9.68 6.47 -4.57
N LEU A 465 -10.51 7.44 -4.96
CA LEU A 465 -11.86 7.59 -4.42
C LEU A 465 -12.73 6.38 -4.76
N ALA A 466 -13.26 5.72 -3.73
CA ALA A 466 -14.17 4.59 -3.88
C ALA A 466 -15.50 4.97 -4.56
N GLU A 467 -16.12 4.02 -5.26
CA GLU A 467 -17.40 4.20 -5.95
C GLU A 467 -18.52 4.66 -5.00
N SER A 468 -18.49 4.19 -3.74
CA SER A 468 -19.45 4.58 -2.70
C SER A 468 -19.47 6.09 -2.44
N HIS A 469 -18.36 6.80 -2.64
CA HIS A 469 -18.32 8.25 -2.49
C HIS A 469 -19.17 8.94 -3.56
N PHE A 470 -19.13 8.43 -4.79
CA PHE A 470 -19.84 9.02 -5.94
C PHE A 470 -21.34 8.69 -5.96
N SER A 471 -21.79 7.70 -5.18
CA SER A 471 -23.22 7.45 -4.97
C SER A 471 -23.94 8.62 -4.28
N ARG A 472 -23.20 9.46 -3.54
CA ARG A 472 -23.71 10.67 -2.87
C ARG A 472 -23.44 11.90 -3.71
N TRP A 473 -24.49 12.52 -4.23
CA TRP A 473 -24.37 13.70 -5.09
C TRP A 473 -23.58 14.85 -4.45
N ALA A 474 -23.82 15.17 -3.18
CA ALA A 474 -23.11 16.27 -2.51
C ALA A 474 -21.60 16.06 -2.48
N TYR A 475 -21.15 14.83 -2.30
CA TYR A 475 -19.74 14.46 -2.35
C TYR A 475 -19.20 14.56 -3.78
N ALA A 476 -19.90 13.96 -4.75
CA ALA A 476 -19.51 14.01 -6.15
C ALA A 476 -19.41 15.46 -6.68
N GLU A 477 -20.35 16.32 -6.30
CA GLU A 477 -20.36 17.73 -6.65
C GLU A 477 -19.17 18.49 -6.03
N ALA A 478 -18.85 18.25 -4.76
CA ALA A 478 -17.68 18.85 -4.11
C ALA A 478 -16.37 18.43 -4.81
N VAL A 479 -16.22 17.14 -5.12
CA VAL A 479 -15.07 16.62 -5.88
C VAL A 479 -14.97 17.28 -7.26
N ALA A 480 -16.08 17.40 -7.99
CA ALA A 480 -16.10 18.06 -9.30
C ALA A 480 -15.61 19.51 -9.21
N ARG A 481 -16.11 20.27 -8.23
CA ARG A 481 -15.72 21.68 -8.03
C ARG A 481 -14.24 21.81 -7.67
N LEU A 482 -13.76 21.02 -6.71
CA LEU A 482 -12.36 21.04 -6.27
C LEU A 482 -11.40 20.65 -7.40
N LEU A 483 -11.71 19.58 -8.14
CA LEU A 483 -10.91 19.16 -9.30
C LEU A 483 -10.93 20.22 -10.41
N GLY A 484 -12.08 20.84 -10.67
CA GLY A 484 -12.19 21.91 -11.68
C GLY A 484 -11.31 23.11 -11.33
N ALA A 485 -11.44 23.62 -10.10
CA ALA A 485 -10.61 24.72 -9.61
C ALA A 485 -9.11 24.37 -9.64
N ALA A 486 -8.73 23.17 -9.19
CA ALA A 486 -7.35 22.70 -9.20
C ALA A 486 -6.79 22.55 -10.63
N ALA A 487 -7.60 22.08 -11.58
CA ALA A 487 -7.23 21.95 -12.99
C ALA A 487 -6.88 23.30 -13.62
N ALA A 488 -7.64 24.37 -13.30
CA ALA A 488 -7.35 25.71 -13.78
C ALA A 488 -5.94 26.16 -13.38
N VAL A 489 -5.60 26.01 -12.09
CA VAL A 489 -4.27 26.39 -11.60
C VAL A 489 -3.17 25.53 -12.21
N ASN A 490 -3.39 24.21 -12.29
CA ASN A 490 -2.45 23.25 -12.86
C ASN A 490 -2.14 23.57 -14.33
N LEU A 491 -3.15 23.95 -15.10
CA LEU A 491 -3.03 24.37 -16.50
C LEU A 491 -2.25 25.69 -16.63
N ILE A 492 -2.60 26.71 -15.83
CA ILE A 492 -1.93 28.02 -15.87
C ILE A 492 -0.43 27.85 -15.62
N VAL A 493 -0.05 27.14 -14.56
CA VAL A 493 1.36 26.90 -14.24
C VAL A 493 2.05 25.93 -15.21
N GLY A 494 1.32 25.30 -16.14
CA GLY A 494 1.90 24.46 -17.18
C GLY A 494 2.61 23.22 -16.64
N ARG A 495 1.92 22.48 -15.76
CA ARG A 495 2.51 21.34 -15.05
C ARG A 495 2.52 20.07 -15.91
N VAL A 496 3.70 19.64 -16.34
CA VAL A 496 3.89 18.48 -17.24
C VAL A 496 4.87 17.45 -16.67
N ILE A 497 4.77 16.19 -17.10
CA ILE A 497 5.69 15.11 -16.70
C ILE A 497 6.99 15.23 -17.49
N GLU A 498 6.87 15.42 -18.81
CA GLU A 498 7.93 15.74 -19.76
C GLU A 498 7.43 16.91 -20.63
N GLU A 499 8.34 17.77 -21.06
CA GLU A 499 7.98 19.01 -21.80
C GLU A 499 7.21 18.66 -23.08
N GLY A 500 5.99 19.18 -23.20
CA GLY A 500 5.18 19.07 -24.42
C GLY A 500 4.38 17.77 -24.63
N GLU A 501 4.47 16.78 -23.74
CA GLU A 501 3.79 15.49 -23.96
C GLU A 501 2.55 15.29 -23.09
N LYS A 502 2.72 15.23 -21.76
CA LYS A 502 1.68 14.76 -20.85
C LYS A 502 1.54 15.63 -19.61
N ILE A 503 0.32 16.06 -19.31
CA ILE A 503 0.03 16.83 -18.10
C ILE A 503 0.20 15.96 -16.85
N SER A 504 0.63 16.60 -15.76
CA SER A 504 0.71 15.98 -14.43
C SER A 504 -0.48 16.46 -13.59
N PHE A 505 -1.65 15.85 -13.80
CA PHE A 505 -2.89 16.15 -13.07
C PHE A 505 -3.78 14.91 -12.90
N ASP A 506 -4.42 14.78 -11.74
CA ASP A 506 -5.36 13.71 -11.38
C ASP A 506 -4.72 12.31 -11.51
N GLN A 507 -3.48 12.21 -11.01
CA GLN A 507 -2.62 11.02 -11.04
C GLN A 507 -2.13 10.63 -9.63
N GLY A 508 -2.81 11.11 -8.58
CA GLY A 508 -2.49 10.81 -7.18
C GLY A 508 -1.66 11.87 -6.47
N ASN A 509 -1.34 12.99 -7.13
CA ASN A 509 -0.67 14.13 -6.48
C ASN A 509 -1.66 15.15 -5.91
N GLU A 510 -2.93 15.02 -6.24
CA GLU A 510 -4.03 15.88 -5.82
C GLU A 510 -4.82 15.12 -4.75
N VAL A 511 -4.67 15.56 -3.50
CA VAL A 511 -5.24 14.91 -2.32
C VAL A 511 -6.41 15.74 -1.81
N LEU A 512 -7.56 15.08 -1.64
CA LEU A 512 -8.79 15.66 -1.12
C LEU A 512 -8.83 15.52 0.40
N ILE A 513 -9.19 16.61 1.07
CA ILE A 513 -9.27 16.68 2.53
C ILE A 513 -10.71 17.07 2.90
N GLY A 514 -11.28 16.31 3.83
CA GLY A 514 -12.59 16.58 4.44
C GLY A 514 -12.54 16.31 5.95
N PRO A 515 -13.60 16.68 6.69
CA PRO A 515 -13.67 16.47 8.13
C PRO A 515 -13.66 14.99 8.49
N ASP A 516 -14.33 14.16 7.68
CA ASP A 516 -14.37 12.70 7.79
C ASP A 516 -14.29 12.09 6.38
N ALA A 517 -13.91 10.81 6.26
CA ALA A 517 -13.78 10.12 4.97
C ALA A 517 -15.05 10.16 4.10
N ASP A 518 -16.20 10.13 4.76
CA ASP A 518 -17.52 10.09 4.15
C ASP A 518 -18.15 11.45 3.87
N SER A 519 -17.60 12.51 4.45
CA SER A 519 -18.10 13.87 4.28
C SER A 519 -17.58 14.48 2.99
N PRO A 520 -18.35 15.34 2.28
CA PRO A 520 -17.85 16.03 1.10
C PRO A 520 -16.52 16.73 1.41
N PRO A 521 -15.49 16.59 0.54
CA PRO A 521 -14.21 17.23 0.77
C PRO A 521 -14.35 18.75 0.66
N ASP A 522 -13.64 19.46 1.53
CA ASP A 522 -13.64 20.93 1.59
C ASP A 522 -12.43 21.53 0.88
N GLU A 523 -11.34 20.75 0.75
CA GLU A 523 -10.07 21.23 0.23
C GLU A 523 -9.39 20.19 -0.67
N LEU A 524 -8.64 20.69 -1.66
CA LEU A 524 -7.71 19.90 -2.46
C LEU A 524 -6.31 20.49 -2.32
N VAL A 525 -5.34 19.65 -1.95
CA VAL A 525 -3.94 20.03 -1.79
C VAL A 525 -3.06 19.28 -2.79
N PHE A 526 -2.14 19.99 -3.43
CA PHE A 526 -1.12 19.38 -4.29
C PHE A 526 0.06 18.89 -3.45
N CYS A 527 0.35 17.59 -3.50
CA CYS A 527 1.47 16.97 -2.80
C CYS A 527 2.83 17.59 -3.12
N HIS A 528 3.05 18.03 -4.35
CA HIS A 528 4.27 18.69 -4.77
C HIS A 528 4.08 19.49 -6.06
N HIS A 529 5.00 20.42 -6.31
CA HIS A 529 5.00 21.33 -7.45
C HIS A 529 5.96 20.88 -8.57
N GLU A 530 6.37 19.61 -8.58
CA GLU A 530 7.22 19.06 -9.64
C GLU A 530 6.49 19.08 -10.99
N GLY A 531 7.22 19.46 -12.05
CA GLY A 531 6.70 19.60 -13.40
C GLY A 531 6.09 20.97 -13.69
N SER A 532 5.83 21.79 -12.67
CA SER A 532 5.28 23.14 -12.87
C SER A 532 6.28 24.02 -13.61
N PHE A 533 5.75 24.89 -14.46
CA PHE A 533 6.50 25.71 -15.42
C PHE A 533 7.33 24.86 -16.39
N GLY A 534 7.02 23.57 -16.53
CA GLY A 534 7.65 22.67 -17.49
C GLY A 534 7.29 23.06 -18.91
N ASP A 535 5.99 23.27 -19.17
CA ASP A 535 5.50 23.90 -20.41
C ASP A 535 5.02 25.33 -20.13
N TYR A 536 5.65 26.31 -20.77
CA TYR A 536 5.32 27.73 -20.61
C TYR A 536 5.09 28.42 -21.95
N ARG A 537 5.09 27.67 -23.06
CA ARG A 537 5.01 28.21 -24.43
C ARG A 537 3.78 27.74 -25.17
N THR A 538 3.33 26.50 -24.94
CA THR A 538 2.21 25.93 -25.68
C THR A 538 0.92 26.67 -25.32
N PRO A 539 0.05 27.00 -26.30
CA PRO A 539 -1.25 27.58 -26.01
C PRO A 539 -2.08 26.66 -25.12
N LEU A 540 -2.74 27.21 -24.09
CA LEU A 540 -3.41 26.41 -23.05
C LEU A 540 -4.51 25.49 -23.59
N LYS A 541 -5.18 25.89 -24.68
CA LYS A 541 -6.23 25.11 -25.33
C LYS A 541 -5.74 23.77 -25.92
N GLU A 542 -4.45 23.63 -26.21
CA GLU A 542 -3.90 22.40 -26.78
C GLU A 542 -3.89 21.24 -25.77
N PHE A 543 -4.08 21.52 -24.47
CA PHE A 543 -4.20 20.50 -23.42
C PHE A 543 -5.66 20.16 -23.08
N ALA A 544 -6.64 20.68 -23.84
CA ALA A 544 -8.05 20.59 -23.49
C ALA A 544 -8.59 19.15 -23.38
N ASP A 545 -8.09 18.24 -24.21
CA ASP A 545 -8.41 16.82 -24.17
C ASP A 545 -7.95 16.17 -22.86
N GLN A 546 -6.71 16.45 -22.43
CA GLN A 546 -6.14 15.88 -21.21
C GLN A 546 -6.85 16.39 -19.96
N TYR A 547 -7.33 17.65 -19.94
CA TYR A 547 -8.14 18.18 -18.84
C TYR A 547 -9.62 17.75 -18.87
N ALA A 548 -10.08 17.09 -19.93
CA ALA A 548 -11.40 16.43 -19.94
C ALA A 548 -11.36 15.04 -19.27
N GLU A 549 -10.20 14.38 -19.23
CA GLU A 549 -10.04 13.03 -18.69
C GLU A 549 -10.45 12.83 -17.21
N PRO A 550 -10.24 13.79 -16.29
CA PRO A 550 -10.75 13.68 -14.93
C PRO A 550 -12.27 13.46 -14.85
N VAL A 551 -13.03 14.06 -15.76
CA VAL A 551 -14.47 13.88 -15.89
C VAL A 551 -14.79 12.56 -16.59
N ASN A 552 -14.14 12.29 -17.73
CA ASN A 552 -14.37 11.08 -18.51
C ASN A 552 -14.14 9.80 -17.70
N ARG A 553 -13.06 9.74 -16.91
CA ARG A 553 -12.75 8.58 -16.06
C ARG A 553 -13.82 8.30 -15.01
N ARG A 554 -14.52 9.33 -14.53
CA ARG A 554 -15.52 9.20 -13.46
C ARG A 554 -16.96 9.11 -13.98
N ALA A 555 -17.19 9.24 -15.28
CA ALA A 555 -18.53 9.26 -15.86
C ALA A 555 -19.39 8.04 -15.47
N HIS A 556 -18.79 6.86 -15.35
CA HIS A 556 -19.47 5.63 -14.94
C HIS A 556 -19.79 5.56 -13.43
N LEU A 557 -19.13 6.38 -12.61
CA LEU A 557 -19.30 6.39 -11.15
C LEU A 557 -20.44 7.30 -10.68
N VAL A 558 -20.84 8.26 -11.52
CA VAL A 558 -21.82 9.32 -11.18
C VAL A 558 -23.13 9.19 -11.95
N VAL A 559 -23.53 7.98 -12.34
CA VAL A 559 -24.80 7.72 -13.05
C VAL A 559 -25.99 7.97 -12.10
N PRO A 560 -27.07 8.68 -12.50
CA PRO A 560 -27.35 9.32 -13.80
C PRO A 560 -26.98 10.82 -13.88
N GLN A 561 -26.11 11.30 -13.00
CA GLN A 561 -25.78 12.72 -12.81
C GLN A 561 -24.51 13.15 -13.59
N GLN A 562 -24.10 12.39 -14.61
CA GLN A 562 -22.85 12.61 -15.35
C GLN A 562 -22.74 14.04 -15.92
N ARG A 563 -23.84 14.57 -16.47
CA ARG A 563 -23.87 15.94 -17.03
C ARG A 563 -23.68 17.00 -15.95
N ARG A 564 -24.35 16.84 -14.80
CA ARG A 564 -24.23 17.79 -13.68
C ARG A 564 -22.81 17.80 -13.11
N PHE A 565 -22.17 16.64 -13.00
CA PHE A 565 -20.77 16.53 -12.55
C PHE A 565 -19.84 17.29 -13.50
N ALA A 566 -19.98 17.07 -14.81
CA ALA A 566 -19.18 17.74 -15.83
C ALA A 566 -19.39 19.26 -15.83
N GLU A 567 -20.62 19.73 -15.63
CA GLU A 567 -20.93 21.17 -15.53
C GLU A 567 -20.33 21.80 -14.27
N ALA A 568 -20.42 21.14 -13.12
CA ALA A 568 -19.80 21.61 -11.87
C ALA A 568 -18.28 21.74 -12.00
N TYR A 569 -17.63 20.76 -12.64
CA TYR A 569 -16.20 20.79 -12.94
C TYR A 569 -15.81 21.98 -13.83
N LEU A 570 -16.50 22.14 -14.97
CA LEU A 570 -16.22 23.21 -15.92
C LEU A 570 -16.49 24.60 -15.34
N ALA A 571 -17.56 24.76 -14.55
CA ALA A 571 -17.90 26.02 -13.90
C ALA A 571 -16.82 26.43 -12.88
N ALA A 572 -16.36 25.49 -12.04
CA ALA A 572 -15.30 25.74 -11.08
C ALA A 572 -13.95 26.02 -11.77
N PHE A 573 -13.64 25.30 -12.85
CA PHE A 573 -12.46 25.57 -13.69
C PHE A 573 -12.48 27.00 -14.24
N GLN A 574 -13.58 27.39 -14.90
CA GLN A 574 -13.70 28.71 -15.51
C GLN A 574 -13.63 29.83 -14.47
N GLY A 575 -14.35 29.66 -13.35
CA GLY A 575 -14.38 30.61 -12.24
C GLY A 575 -12.98 30.82 -11.66
N ARG A 576 -12.29 29.74 -11.29
CA ARG A 576 -10.96 29.82 -10.70
C ARG A 576 -9.92 30.41 -11.65
N PHE A 577 -9.98 30.07 -12.94
CA PHE A 577 -9.09 30.66 -13.94
C PHE A 577 -9.31 32.17 -14.03
N ALA A 578 -10.57 32.61 -14.15
CA ALA A 578 -10.91 34.03 -14.26
C ALA A 578 -10.50 34.83 -13.02
N GLU A 579 -10.67 34.26 -11.82
CA GLU A 579 -10.19 34.84 -10.56
C GLU A 579 -8.69 35.12 -10.60
N ILE A 580 -7.86 34.12 -10.93
CA ILE A 580 -6.40 34.27 -10.98
C ILE A 580 -5.97 35.27 -12.06
N GLN A 581 -6.64 35.25 -13.22
CA GLN A 581 -6.39 36.21 -14.28
C GLN A 581 -6.73 37.64 -13.83
N GLN A 582 -7.81 37.82 -13.07
CA GLN A 582 -8.22 39.11 -12.53
C GLN A 582 -7.25 39.59 -11.46
N GLU A 583 -6.86 38.74 -10.51
CA GLU A 583 -5.83 39.03 -9.51
C GLU A 583 -4.53 39.51 -10.15
N TYR A 584 -4.09 38.83 -11.23
CA TYR A 584 -2.93 39.26 -12.01
C TYR A 584 -3.13 40.64 -12.65
N ARG A 585 -4.30 40.90 -13.25
CA ARG A 585 -4.58 42.17 -13.93
C ARG A 585 -4.69 43.35 -12.96
N ASP A 586 -5.23 43.12 -11.77
CA ASP A 586 -5.37 44.13 -10.73
C ASP A 586 -4.03 44.50 -10.10
N ASP A 587 -3.09 43.56 -10.00
CA ASP A 587 -1.74 43.81 -9.46
C ASP A 587 -0.61 43.31 -10.37
N ARG A 588 -0.65 43.71 -11.65
CA ARG A 588 0.41 43.36 -12.62
C ARG A 588 1.80 43.75 -12.14
N GLY A 589 1.91 44.86 -11.43
CA GLY A 589 3.16 45.39 -10.93
C GLY A 589 3.87 44.41 -9.99
N SER A 590 3.15 43.86 -9.01
CA SER A 590 3.75 42.91 -8.06
C SER A 590 4.08 41.58 -8.72
N PHE A 591 3.19 41.04 -9.55
CA PHE A 591 3.45 39.79 -10.27
C PHE A 591 4.68 39.89 -11.20
N ASN A 592 4.80 40.97 -11.97
CA ASN A 592 5.94 41.16 -12.88
C ASN A 592 7.26 41.41 -12.12
N ARG A 593 7.20 41.99 -10.92
CA ARG A 593 8.40 42.25 -10.08
C ARG A 593 8.83 41.06 -9.23
N LEU A 594 7.97 40.07 -9.02
CA LEU A 594 8.21 38.96 -8.08
C LEU A 594 9.54 38.25 -8.33
N PHE A 595 9.92 38.05 -9.60
CA PHE A 595 11.18 37.43 -10.00
C PHE A 595 12.07 38.39 -10.82
N ALA A 596 11.99 39.70 -10.54
CA ALA A 596 12.76 40.73 -11.25
C ALA A 596 14.28 40.53 -11.18
N SER A 597 14.79 39.94 -10.10
CA SER A 597 16.22 39.69 -9.90
C SER A 597 16.77 38.49 -10.70
N LEU A 598 15.91 37.60 -11.22
CA LEU A 598 16.36 36.39 -11.93
C LEU A 598 16.74 36.69 -13.39
N GLY A 599 17.65 35.90 -13.97
CA GLY A 599 17.98 36.02 -15.40
C GLY A 599 16.78 35.69 -16.31
N ARG A 600 16.76 36.24 -17.54
CA ARG A 600 15.79 35.90 -18.61
C ARG A 600 16.50 35.16 -19.74
N ASP A 601 17.11 34.02 -19.42
CA ASP A 601 17.71 33.17 -20.44
C ASP A 601 16.58 32.60 -21.32
N PRO A 602 16.59 32.85 -22.66
CA PRO A 602 15.65 32.26 -23.59
C PRO A 602 15.63 30.73 -23.56
N ASN A 603 16.73 30.10 -23.12
CA ASN A 603 16.84 28.65 -22.97
C ASN A 603 16.12 28.10 -21.72
N GLY A 604 15.42 28.95 -20.97
CA GLY A 604 14.43 28.53 -19.98
C GLY A 604 14.81 28.77 -18.53
N SER A 605 15.40 29.92 -18.20
CA SER A 605 15.51 30.36 -16.80
C SER A 605 14.13 30.54 -16.17
N PHE A 606 14.02 30.46 -14.83
CA PHE A 606 12.73 30.59 -14.16
C PHE A 606 12.07 31.95 -14.41
N GLY A 607 12.83 33.05 -14.36
CA GLY A 607 12.31 34.39 -14.67
C GLY A 607 11.66 34.45 -16.07
N LYS A 608 12.29 33.83 -17.08
CA LYS A 608 11.71 33.77 -18.43
C LYS A 608 10.43 32.92 -18.48
N ARG A 609 10.41 31.77 -17.80
CA ARG A 609 9.23 30.89 -17.71
C ARG A 609 8.06 31.61 -17.04
N TRP A 610 8.32 32.34 -15.95
CA TRP A 610 7.34 33.15 -15.25
C TRP A 610 6.72 34.22 -16.16
N ASP A 611 7.55 35.00 -16.85
CA ASP A 611 7.10 36.05 -17.75
C ASP A 611 6.19 35.50 -18.87
N GLU A 612 6.55 34.35 -19.47
CA GLU A 612 5.74 33.71 -20.50
C GLU A 612 4.44 33.10 -19.96
N VAL A 613 4.46 32.52 -18.75
CA VAL A 613 3.22 32.03 -18.10
C VAL A 613 2.25 33.18 -17.81
N LEU A 614 2.73 34.31 -17.29
CA LEU A 614 1.87 35.48 -17.04
C LEU A 614 1.32 36.08 -18.33
N LYS A 615 2.16 36.17 -19.37
CA LYS A 615 1.72 36.59 -20.70
C LYS A 615 0.64 35.66 -21.26
N ARG A 616 0.85 34.34 -21.14
CA ARG A 616 -0.12 33.31 -21.58
C ARG A 616 -1.42 33.40 -20.78
N LEU A 617 -1.34 33.60 -19.47
CA LEU A 617 -2.48 33.82 -18.59
C LEU A 617 -3.29 35.04 -19.05
N ASP A 618 -2.63 36.18 -19.31
CA ASP A 618 -3.31 37.43 -19.67
C ASP A 618 -3.97 37.39 -21.06
N GLN A 619 -3.36 36.67 -22.01
CA GLN A 619 -3.81 36.57 -23.40
C GLN A 619 -4.89 35.50 -23.62
N SER A 620 -5.09 34.60 -22.67
CA SER A 620 -6.06 33.50 -22.81
C SER A 620 -7.48 33.93 -22.44
N ASP A 621 -8.48 33.45 -23.19
CA ASP A 621 -9.89 33.56 -22.80
C ASP A 621 -10.31 32.31 -21.99
N PRO A 622 -10.66 32.45 -20.69
CA PRO A 622 -11.10 31.32 -19.87
C PRO A 622 -12.32 30.60 -20.47
N GLY A 623 -13.25 31.34 -21.07
CA GLY A 623 -14.45 30.79 -21.70
C GLY A 623 -14.15 29.98 -22.97
N GLU A 624 -13.18 30.40 -23.78
CA GLU A 624 -12.72 29.61 -24.93
C GLU A 624 -12.07 28.30 -24.51
N ILE A 625 -11.21 28.33 -23.48
CA ILE A 625 -10.56 27.12 -22.96
C ILE A 625 -11.60 26.16 -22.38
N THR A 626 -12.55 26.64 -21.58
CA THR A 626 -13.63 25.83 -21.02
C THR A 626 -14.47 25.19 -22.12
N ARG A 627 -14.78 25.92 -23.20
CA ARG A 627 -15.47 25.37 -24.38
C ARG A 627 -14.64 24.30 -25.10
N ALA A 628 -13.32 24.47 -25.19
CA ALA A 628 -12.44 23.46 -25.76
C ALA A 628 -12.46 22.17 -24.92
N ILE A 629 -12.30 22.27 -23.60
CA ILE A 629 -12.37 21.10 -22.68
C ILE A 629 -13.74 20.41 -22.81
N ARG A 630 -14.83 21.18 -22.82
CA ARG A 630 -16.20 20.64 -22.93
C ARG A 630 -16.38 19.76 -24.17
N ARG A 631 -15.73 20.07 -25.30
CA ARG A 631 -15.82 19.27 -26.55
C ARG A 631 -15.16 17.89 -26.44
N HIS A 632 -14.29 17.67 -25.45
CA HIS A 632 -13.64 16.39 -25.22
C HIS A 632 -14.30 15.57 -24.09
N ILE A 633 -15.36 16.11 -23.45
CA ILE A 633 -16.11 15.41 -22.41
C ILE A 633 -17.18 14.51 -23.05
N ARG A 634 -17.05 13.20 -22.84
CA ARG A 634 -17.82 12.15 -23.55
C ARG A 634 -19.34 12.27 -23.36
N VAL A 635 -19.80 12.65 -22.16
CA VAL A 635 -21.24 12.78 -21.86
C VAL A 635 -21.93 13.90 -22.65
N PHE A 636 -21.18 14.89 -23.14
CA PHE A 636 -21.74 15.93 -24.01
C PHE A 636 -21.64 15.58 -25.49
N THR A 637 -20.79 14.63 -25.88
CA THR A 637 -20.52 14.28 -27.28
C THR A 637 -21.19 12.99 -27.73
N GLN A 638 -21.57 12.09 -26.83
CA GLN A 638 -22.36 10.90 -27.17
C GLN A 638 -23.83 11.31 -27.37
N PRO A 639 -24.48 10.90 -28.49
CA PRO A 639 -25.92 11.00 -28.61
C PRO A 639 -26.55 10.19 -27.47
N ALA A 640 -27.62 10.71 -26.87
CA ALA A 640 -28.36 9.97 -25.85
C ALA A 640 -28.80 8.63 -26.47
N ASP A 641 -28.44 7.51 -25.85
CA ASP A 641 -28.98 6.21 -26.21
C ASP A 641 -30.52 6.32 -26.16
N GLU A 642 -31.17 6.07 -27.31
CA GLU A 642 -32.61 5.94 -27.47
C GLU A 642 -33.13 4.64 -26.81
N SER A 643 -32.72 4.37 -25.56
CA SER A 643 -33.18 3.24 -24.77
C SER A 643 -33.86 3.66 -23.47
N GLU A 644 -34.37 4.90 -23.39
CA GLU A 644 -35.49 5.19 -22.49
C GLU A 644 -36.78 4.77 -23.21
N GLY A 645 -37.20 3.54 -22.93
CA GLY A 645 -38.48 3.03 -23.38
C GLY A 645 -39.60 3.98 -23.00
N ASN A 646 -40.35 4.41 -24.01
CA ASN A 646 -41.58 5.17 -23.88
C ASN A 646 -42.56 4.43 -22.92
N PRO A 647 -42.86 4.95 -21.72
CA PRO A 647 -43.82 4.31 -20.81
C PRO A 647 -45.28 4.42 -21.28
N ASP A 648 -45.57 5.13 -22.38
CA ASP A 648 -46.92 5.37 -22.89
C ASP A 648 -47.25 4.61 -24.20
N ALA A 649 -46.48 3.57 -24.56
CA ALA A 649 -46.88 2.67 -25.64
C ALA A 649 -47.98 1.70 -25.15
N VAL A 650 -49.24 2.15 -25.24
CA VAL A 650 -50.44 1.33 -25.05
C VAL A 650 -50.39 0.15 -26.05
N PRO A 651 -50.54 -1.11 -25.60
CA PRO A 651 -50.56 -2.24 -26.51
C PRO A 651 -51.89 -2.27 -27.27
N GLU A 652 -51.84 -2.14 -28.60
CA GLU A 652 -52.98 -2.40 -29.48
C GLU A 652 -53.40 -3.87 -29.35
N VAL A 653 -54.56 -4.06 -28.72
CA VAL A 653 -55.26 -5.35 -28.66
C VAL A 653 -55.89 -5.61 -30.03
N HIS A 654 -55.26 -6.47 -30.83
CA HIS A 654 -55.93 -7.09 -31.97
C HIS A 654 -56.94 -8.13 -31.49
N LEU A 655 -58.20 -7.71 -31.37
CA LEU A 655 -59.34 -8.62 -31.34
C LEU A 655 -59.63 -9.12 -32.76
N SER A 656 -59.39 -10.40 -32.97
CA SER A 656 -59.82 -11.17 -34.12
C SER A 656 -61.35 -11.22 -34.20
N SER A 657 -61.92 -10.69 -35.28
CA SER A 657 -63.26 -11.03 -35.75
C SER A 657 -63.17 -12.22 -36.70
N THR A 658 -63.95 -13.25 -36.41
CA THR A 658 -64.21 -14.50 -37.12
C THR A 658 -64.46 -14.38 -38.63
N GLY A 659 -63.91 -15.34 -39.38
CA GLY A 659 -64.24 -15.73 -40.75
C GLY A 659 -63.51 -17.02 -41.10
#